data_AF-A0A7S0ZVC8-F1
#
_entry.id   AF-A0A7S0ZVC8-F1
#
_cell.length_a   1.000
_cell.length_b   1.000
_cell.length_c   1.000
_cell.angle_alpha   90.00
_cell.angle_beta   90.00
_cell.angle_gamma   90.00
#
_symmetry.space_group_name_H-M   'P 1'
#
loop_
_entity.id
_entity.type
_entity.pdbx_description
1 polymer ?
#
loop_
_entity_poly.entity_id
_entity_poly.type
_entity_poly.pdbx_seq_one_letter_code
_entity_poly.pdbx_strand_id
1 'polypeptide(L)'
;QDQPFAFKVSVVSAAVCCMEQLGLGSSSKRSITLLEQKSDEEIVDVYHKDANEFRRHLDLAARASGVALLFSLPYILSSEQDVTTSEALGRYREIFNPGTLLLYVYTVYYTVGDTAMLAWQGTTGTIASSVNIWIAFGLFPAGVTEGSSAAWSFGVLNAVASTFLCNCLNVSVNFRMFFLSYVVYSWMDFLNPDANLEQYNVGFRLDPTRVDFQNALSAVVGTGIAVLALGVPRFSFARRRFCWSPFFALERAHAVSEDLIAQLEEVWTNLIDVYCARDRCVVQQDEAGCGIQLMKSRVAKLETLLGSARWETVTARSQRRFQVMVLLQRRLEQSFHRLRCVLHSVRVENYSKVHDQLMPDLIGDLRAVIAEGHALMCSSAKAAAAGSADPQSFDSSSVEQAIARFSEHFSEGREEADLSGRRSEILSESNVGLHACAFVHSSVLFAQECATLAADGADDVWARRLDSFTSNVTWKQVTDCSRYFDCSKLTDVEQRRFMVVNSLALLFSFYFGGWLTCVTTQRNAESASIVSILASSKGVGSAMIRNLSRLEGVVLGVSVGKLVHALTAYCSWYGNVLTILSFFLFLAGSLLLYFHSTNYSYVGCLLAAYGTQMLVTGCVDKVSIAVDARALWRIVVDTIIAIALVSVGDCIAETERPSTKATNTLYEAWAEGLRSMNHIFTGEKPGAGPKAMEAKIDQAELMGKEANNEPRFWDAPWKMSLFTVLVKEAQKMNVLLASMEWSLADSDGEQWSAVRSQVVQSDEFKTLHSQLRNEINGVLLMLKGELVPSRTVQAPSAERMLKEGDGDYEAIFRQFARSPLGSAQRLNELLRTVRGSHGVPTSLMRDPMSQVCTFLDNASTLETVVIGVAHRILTQ
;
A
#
# COMPACT_ATOMS: atom_id res chain seq x y z
N GLN A 1 -26.63 7.58 19.63
CA GLN A 1 -25.76 8.29 18.66
C GLN A 1 -26.18 7.94 17.22
N ASP A 2 -27.39 7.40 17.04
CA ASP A 2 -27.83 6.71 15.83
C ASP A 2 -28.91 7.52 15.10
N GLN A 3 -28.51 8.58 14.37
CA GLN A 3 -29.37 9.21 13.35
C GLN A 3 -28.61 9.76 12.10
N PRO A 4 -27.85 8.95 11.34
CA PRO A 4 -27.54 9.29 9.94
C PRO A 4 -28.67 8.90 8.98
N PHE A 5 -29.47 7.88 9.33
CA PHE A 5 -30.41 7.21 8.42
C PHE A 5 -31.61 8.09 8.03
N ALA A 6 -32.18 8.81 9.01
CA ALA A 6 -33.36 9.65 8.78
C ALA A 6 -33.10 10.84 7.83
N PHE A 7 -31.89 11.42 7.86
CA PHE A 7 -31.63 12.66 7.13
C PHE A 7 -31.45 12.44 5.62
N LYS A 8 -30.82 11.33 5.20
CA LYS A 8 -30.66 11.03 3.76
C LYS A 8 -31.97 10.60 3.09
N VAL A 9 -32.73 9.70 3.72
CA VAL A 9 -34.04 9.27 3.20
C VAL A 9 -35.02 10.46 3.10
N SER A 10 -34.99 11.39 4.07
CA SER A 10 -35.82 12.60 4.04
C SER A 10 -35.51 13.54 2.87
N VAL A 11 -34.26 13.61 2.41
CA VAL A 11 -33.88 14.49 1.28
C VAL A 11 -34.36 13.91 -0.06
N VAL A 12 -34.24 12.60 -0.25
CA VAL A 12 -34.75 11.91 -1.46
C VAL A 12 -36.28 11.97 -1.51
N SER A 13 -36.94 11.67 -0.39
CA SER A 13 -38.41 11.75 -0.28
C SER A 13 -38.94 13.18 -0.52
N ALA A 14 -38.23 14.21 -0.04
CA ALA A 14 -38.55 15.61 -0.33
C ALA A 14 -38.36 15.97 -1.82
N ALA A 15 -37.33 15.45 -2.48
CA ALA A 15 -37.12 15.65 -3.92
C ALA A 15 -38.23 15.00 -4.77
N VAL A 16 -38.65 13.79 -4.41
CA VAL A 16 -39.79 13.08 -5.05
C VAL A 16 -41.10 13.87 -4.86
N CYS A 17 -41.38 14.35 -3.64
CA CYS A 17 -42.57 15.14 -3.36
C CYS A 17 -42.57 16.50 -4.10
N CYS A 18 -41.40 17.14 -4.22
CA CYS A 18 -41.24 18.37 -5.00
C CYS A 18 -41.44 18.15 -6.50
N MET A 19 -40.96 17.02 -7.07
CA MET A 19 -41.21 16.69 -8.47
C MET A 19 -42.65 16.24 -8.75
N GLU A 20 -43.35 15.68 -7.76
CA GLU A 20 -44.77 15.38 -7.87
C GLU A 20 -45.64 16.64 -7.94
N GLN A 21 -45.22 17.74 -7.28
CA GLN A 21 -45.82 19.07 -7.48
C GLN A 21 -45.49 19.72 -8.84
N LEU A 22 -44.44 19.26 -9.53
CA LEU A 22 -43.99 19.80 -10.83
C LEU A 22 -44.55 19.03 -12.05
N GLY A 23 -45.35 17.99 -11.84
CA GLY A 23 -46.10 17.33 -12.93
C GLY A 23 -45.26 16.53 -13.94
N LEU A 24 -44.04 16.11 -13.56
CA LEU A 24 -43.16 15.33 -14.44
C LEU A 24 -43.69 13.91 -14.69
N GLY A 25 -43.60 13.46 -15.95
CA GLY A 25 -44.29 12.28 -16.47
C GLY A 25 -43.83 10.92 -15.92
N SER A 26 -44.69 9.91 -16.10
CA SER A 26 -44.55 8.56 -15.54
C SER A 26 -43.26 7.81 -15.88
N SER A 27 -42.58 8.16 -16.98
CA SER A 27 -41.29 7.58 -17.35
C SER A 27 -40.18 7.93 -16.34
N SER A 28 -40.14 9.19 -15.87
CA SER A 28 -39.15 9.63 -14.87
C SER A 28 -39.34 8.95 -13.52
N LYS A 29 -40.60 8.78 -13.08
CA LYS A 29 -40.92 8.04 -11.85
C LYS A 29 -40.35 6.62 -11.89
N ARG A 30 -40.48 5.91 -13.01
CA ARG A 30 -40.03 4.51 -13.16
C ARG A 30 -38.50 4.37 -13.12
N SER A 31 -37.77 5.30 -13.71
CA SER A 31 -36.30 5.35 -13.61
C SER A 31 -35.83 5.62 -12.18
N ILE A 32 -36.53 6.49 -11.43
CA ILE A 32 -36.18 6.79 -10.03
C ILE A 32 -36.46 5.59 -9.12
N THR A 33 -37.57 4.86 -9.29
CA THR A 33 -37.82 3.64 -8.46
C THR A 33 -36.79 2.55 -8.74
N LEU A 34 -36.31 2.43 -9.99
CA LEU A 34 -35.21 1.51 -10.34
C LEU A 34 -33.87 1.94 -9.74
N LEU A 35 -33.57 3.25 -9.70
CA LEU A 35 -32.39 3.78 -9.03
C LEU A 35 -32.46 3.60 -7.50
N GLU A 36 -33.63 3.82 -6.89
CA GLU A 36 -33.86 3.63 -5.47
C GLU A 36 -33.65 2.16 -5.09
N GLN A 37 -34.28 1.23 -5.82
CA GLN A 37 -34.12 -0.22 -5.61
C GLN A 37 -32.68 -0.72 -5.87
N LYS A 38 -31.99 -0.24 -6.91
CA LYS A 38 -30.59 -0.60 -7.16
C LYS A 38 -29.66 -0.01 -6.09
N SER A 39 -29.93 1.20 -5.62
CA SER A 39 -29.15 1.83 -4.54
C SER A 39 -29.34 1.11 -3.21
N ASP A 40 -30.54 0.63 -2.90
CA ASP A 40 -30.80 -0.17 -1.69
C ASP A 40 -30.07 -1.52 -1.74
N GLU A 41 -30.03 -2.19 -2.91
CA GLU A 41 -29.26 -3.43 -3.08
C GLU A 41 -27.74 -3.20 -2.94
N GLU A 42 -27.17 -2.17 -3.59
CA GLU A 42 -25.74 -1.83 -3.45
C GLU A 42 -25.37 -1.40 -2.02
N ILE A 43 -26.23 -0.60 -1.36
CA ILE A 43 -26.03 -0.17 0.04
C ILE A 43 -26.08 -1.39 0.96
N VAL A 44 -27.05 -2.29 0.79
CA VAL A 44 -27.16 -3.53 1.57
C VAL A 44 -25.92 -4.41 1.38
N ASP A 45 -25.39 -4.52 0.16
CA ASP A 45 -24.21 -5.35 -0.12
C ASP A 45 -22.91 -4.74 0.46
N VAL A 46 -22.75 -3.42 0.42
CA VAL A 46 -21.65 -2.71 1.12
C VAL A 46 -21.75 -2.90 2.63
N TYR A 47 -22.93 -2.71 3.23
CA TYR A 47 -23.15 -2.95 4.66
C TYR A 47 -22.92 -4.41 5.06
N HIS A 48 -23.27 -5.38 4.20
CA HIS A 48 -22.95 -6.79 4.42
C HIS A 48 -21.46 -7.09 4.32
N LYS A 49 -20.73 -6.48 3.38
CA LYS A 49 -19.26 -6.63 3.27
C LYS A 49 -18.54 -6.02 4.49
N ASP A 50 -18.93 -4.84 4.94
CA ASP A 50 -18.34 -4.17 6.12
C ASP A 50 -18.69 -4.85 7.46
N ALA A 51 -19.95 -5.28 7.64
CA ALA A 51 -20.35 -6.07 8.82
C ALA A 51 -19.58 -7.40 8.90
N ASN A 52 -19.24 -7.99 7.75
CA ASN A 52 -18.37 -9.17 7.70
C ASN A 52 -16.90 -8.86 8.03
N GLU A 53 -16.35 -7.70 7.66
CA GLU A 53 -14.99 -7.29 8.01
C GLU A 53 -14.85 -6.99 9.52
N PHE A 54 -15.75 -6.19 10.12
CA PHE A 54 -15.79 -5.97 11.58
C PHE A 54 -15.90 -7.29 12.36
N ARG A 55 -16.81 -8.18 11.95
CA ARG A 55 -17.00 -9.49 12.59
C ARG A 55 -15.77 -10.40 12.46
N ARG A 56 -14.95 -10.26 11.41
CA ARG A 56 -13.66 -10.95 11.26
C ARG A 56 -12.62 -10.38 12.21
N HIS A 57 -12.54 -9.05 12.35
CA HIS A 57 -11.59 -8.40 13.24
C HIS A 57 -11.88 -8.69 14.71
N LEU A 58 -13.16 -8.73 15.10
CA LEU A 58 -13.59 -9.14 16.45
C LEU A 58 -13.25 -10.61 16.76
N ASP A 59 -13.51 -11.52 15.81
CA ASP A 59 -13.19 -12.95 15.92
C ASP A 59 -11.67 -13.18 15.99
N LEU A 60 -10.89 -12.46 15.17
CA LEU A 60 -9.43 -12.45 15.22
C LEU A 60 -8.90 -11.96 16.57
N ALA A 61 -9.34 -10.79 17.03
CA ALA A 61 -8.94 -10.21 18.31
C ALA A 61 -9.28 -11.15 19.50
N ALA A 62 -10.46 -11.75 19.49
CA ALA A 62 -10.88 -12.71 20.52
C ALA A 62 -10.05 -14.01 20.50
N ARG A 63 -9.76 -14.58 19.32
CA ARG A 63 -8.90 -15.77 19.20
C ARG A 63 -7.47 -15.49 19.65
N ALA A 64 -6.88 -14.40 19.19
CA ALA A 64 -5.55 -13.98 19.60
C ALA A 64 -5.47 -13.80 21.12
N SER A 65 -6.43 -13.09 21.71
CA SER A 65 -6.50 -12.87 23.15
C SER A 65 -6.68 -14.18 23.94
N GLY A 66 -7.49 -15.11 23.44
CA GLY A 66 -7.68 -16.42 24.06
C GLY A 66 -6.41 -17.28 24.05
N VAL A 67 -5.64 -17.24 22.96
CA VAL A 67 -4.37 -17.97 22.86
C VAL A 67 -3.30 -17.33 23.73
N ALA A 68 -3.13 -16.00 23.66
CA ALA A 68 -2.23 -15.27 24.55
C ALA A 68 -2.55 -15.53 26.03
N LEU A 69 -3.84 -15.57 26.40
CA LEU A 69 -4.28 -15.92 27.74
C LEU A 69 -3.84 -17.34 28.12
N LEU A 70 -4.09 -18.35 27.27
CA LEU A 70 -3.73 -19.75 27.57
C LEU A 70 -2.25 -19.93 27.89
N PHE A 71 -1.35 -19.25 27.16
CA PHE A 71 0.09 -19.25 27.48
C PHE A 71 0.45 -18.34 28.67
N SER A 72 -0.36 -17.32 28.98
CA SER A 72 -0.18 -16.47 30.17
C SER A 72 -0.74 -17.07 31.46
N LEU A 73 -1.54 -18.15 31.41
CA LEU A 73 -2.15 -18.77 32.60
C LEU A 73 -1.12 -19.20 33.67
N PRO A 74 0.00 -19.88 33.34
CA PRO A 74 0.98 -20.28 34.36
C PRO A 74 1.58 -19.10 35.11
N TYR A 75 1.70 -17.94 34.44
CA TYR A 75 2.16 -16.69 35.04
C TYR A 75 1.12 -16.01 35.93
N ILE A 76 -0.11 -15.87 35.42
CA ILE A 76 -1.19 -15.18 36.14
C ILE A 76 -1.56 -15.96 37.42
N LEU A 77 -1.45 -17.30 37.39
CA LEU A 77 -1.83 -18.17 38.50
C LEU A 77 -0.73 -18.41 39.53
N SER A 78 0.54 -18.15 39.22
CA SER A 78 1.66 -18.40 40.13
C SER A 78 1.91 -17.23 41.08
N SER A 79 2.08 -17.53 42.37
CA SER A 79 2.72 -16.59 43.29
C SER A 79 4.23 -16.51 43.02
N GLU A 80 4.86 -15.43 43.47
CA GLU A 80 6.31 -15.28 43.38
C GLU A 80 7.08 -16.37 44.17
N GLN A 81 6.44 -16.95 45.19
CA GLN A 81 7.01 -18.03 46.00
C GLN A 81 6.95 -19.38 45.28
N ASP A 82 5.85 -19.70 44.58
CA ASP A 82 5.67 -20.98 43.86
C ASP A 82 6.75 -21.18 42.78
N VAL A 83 7.18 -20.09 42.13
CA VAL A 83 8.23 -20.12 41.10
C VAL A 83 9.57 -20.59 41.66
N THR A 84 9.88 -20.32 42.92
CA THR A 84 11.15 -20.78 43.54
C THR A 84 11.13 -22.26 43.94
N THR A 85 9.95 -22.89 44.01
CA THR A 85 9.79 -24.29 44.43
C THR A 85 9.59 -25.27 43.25
N SER A 86 9.15 -24.79 42.08
CA SER A 86 8.92 -25.61 40.89
C SER A 86 9.88 -25.26 39.75
N GLU A 87 10.91 -26.09 39.56
CA GLU A 87 11.91 -25.93 38.49
C GLU A 87 11.28 -25.85 37.09
N ALA A 88 10.22 -26.63 36.84
CA ALA A 88 9.50 -26.61 35.56
C ALA A 88 8.79 -25.27 35.31
N LEU A 89 8.25 -24.66 36.36
CA LEU A 89 7.61 -23.34 36.29
C LEU A 89 8.65 -22.22 36.14
N GLY A 90 9.80 -22.35 36.82
CA GLY A 90 10.96 -21.47 36.65
C GLY A 90 11.44 -21.44 35.19
N ARG A 91 11.71 -22.61 34.60
CA ARG A 91 12.11 -22.72 33.17
C ARG A 91 11.03 -22.21 32.21
N TYR A 92 9.74 -22.38 32.54
CA TYR A 92 8.66 -21.75 31.76
C TYR A 92 8.70 -20.22 31.86
N ARG A 93 9.00 -19.69 33.06
CA ARG A 93 9.13 -18.25 33.31
C ARG A 93 10.34 -17.64 32.57
N GLU A 94 11.43 -18.37 32.41
CA GLU A 94 12.57 -17.93 31.61
C GLU A 94 12.20 -17.77 30.12
N ILE A 95 11.44 -18.70 29.56
CA ILE A 95 11.11 -18.74 28.12
C ILE A 95 9.93 -17.84 27.73
N PHE A 96 8.86 -17.80 28.54
CA PHE A 96 7.62 -17.08 28.22
C PHE A 96 7.52 -15.71 28.95
N ASN A 97 8.60 -14.93 28.93
CA ASN A 97 8.67 -13.63 29.63
C ASN A 97 7.73 -12.54 29.03
N PRO A 98 7.55 -11.37 29.68
CA PRO A 98 6.75 -10.27 29.13
C PRO A 98 7.23 -9.75 27.77
N GLY A 99 8.48 -9.97 27.38
CA GLY A 99 9.00 -9.74 26.03
C GLY A 99 8.40 -10.71 25.00
N THR A 100 8.15 -11.97 25.38
CA THR A 100 7.45 -12.97 24.55
C THR A 100 6.04 -12.50 24.17
N LEU A 101 5.31 -11.88 25.10
CA LEU A 101 4.01 -11.27 24.84
C LEU A 101 4.09 -10.00 23.97
N LEU A 102 5.14 -9.19 24.14
CA LEU A 102 5.41 -8.03 23.29
C LEU A 102 5.63 -8.45 21.82
N LEU A 103 6.51 -9.44 21.62
CA LEU A 103 6.79 -10.06 20.32
C LEU A 103 5.54 -10.70 19.73
N TYR A 104 4.71 -11.36 20.54
CA TYR A 104 3.41 -11.88 20.12
C TYR A 104 2.50 -10.77 19.56
N VAL A 105 2.25 -9.69 20.32
CA VAL A 105 1.33 -8.61 19.91
C VAL A 105 1.79 -7.91 18.62
N TYR A 106 3.09 -7.62 18.48
CA TYR A 106 3.63 -7.02 17.26
C TYR A 106 3.69 -7.97 16.06
N THR A 107 3.48 -9.28 16.27
CA THR A 107 3.50 -10.29 15.21
C THR A 107 2.11 -10.61 14.69
N VAL A 108 1.08 -10.65 15.55
CA VAL A 108 -0.31 -10.96 15.11
C VAL A 108 -0.83 -9.88 14.17
N TYR A 109 -1.29 -10.31 12.98
CA TYR A 109 -1.90 -9.44 11.98
C TYR A 109 -3.11 -10.11 11.29
N TYR A 110 -3.67 -9.45 10.27
CA TYR A 110 -4.93 -9.87 9.63
C TYR A 110 -4.90 -11.25 8.97
N THR A 111 -3.72 -11.73 8.53
CA THR A 111 -3.57 -13.01 7.82
C THR A 111 -2.43 -13.84 8.39
N VAL A 112 -2.45 -15.15 8.09
CA VAL A 112 -1.37 -16.08 8.46
C VAL A 112 -0.07 -15.66 7.79
N GLY A 113 -0.12 -15.25 6.52
CA GLY A 113 1.05 -14.84 5.74
C GLY A 113 1.70 -13.56 6.24
N ASP A 114 0.91 -12.56 6.61
CA ASP A 114 1.42 -11.33 7.25
C ASP A 114 2.10 -11.68 8.58
N THR A 115 1.43 -12.48 9.41
CA THR A 115 1.92 -12.86 10.74
C THR A 115 3.20 -13.69 10.63
N ALA A 116 3.30 -14.61 9.66
CA ALA A 116 4.53 -15.35 9.38
C ALA A 116 5.67 -14.43 8.88
N MET A 117 5.36 -13.41 8.07
CA MET A 117 6.32 -12.41 7.64
C MET A 117 6.85 -11.58 8.82
N LEU A 118 5.96 -11.08 9.68
CA LEU A 118 6.32 -10.29 10.86
C LEU A 118 7.08 -11.16 11.88
N ALA A 119 6.69 -12.42 12.04
CA ALA A 119 7.36 -13.42 12.87
C ALA A 119 8.81 -13.64 12.44
N TRP A 120 9.04 -13.84 11.13
CA TRP A 120 10.38 -13.98 10.58
C TRP A 120 11.24 -12.74 10.83
N GLN A 121 10.69 -11.55 10.59
CA GLN A 121 11.41 -10.28 10.76
C GLN A 121 11.77 -9.99 12.23
N GLY A 122 10.84 -10.22 13.17
CA GLY A 122 11.10 -10.01 14.61
C GLY A 122 12.04 -11.06 15.21
N THR A 123 11.90 -12.32 14.80
CA THR A 123 12.80 -13.41 15.22
C THR A 123 14.21 -13.18 14.73
N THR A 124 14.41 -12.86 13.44
CA THR A 124 15.75 -12.60 12.88
C THR A 124 16.40 -11.36 13.50
N GLY A 125 15.63 -10.29 13.78
CA GLY A 125 16.13 -9.10 14.50
C GLY A 125 16.60 -9.43 15.92
N THR A 126 15.82 -10.22 16.67
CA THR A 126 16.17 -10.63 18.04
C THR A 126 17.38 -11.57 18.06
N ILE A 127 17.43 -12.57 17.18
CA ILE A 127 18.58 -13.49 17.06
C ILE A 127 19.86 -12.71 16.70
N ALA A 128 19.79 -11.76 15.76
CA ALA A 128 20.94 -10.92 15.41
C ALA A 128 21.44 -10.08 16.60
N SER A 129 20.53 -9.61 17.48
CA SER A 129 20.90 -8.95 18.73
C SER A 129 21.60 -9.92 19.69
N SER A 130 21.04 -11.11 19.92
CA SER A 130 21.64 -12.15 20.77
C SER A 130 23.05 -12.54 20.30
N VAL A 131 23.26 -12.69 18.99
CA VAL A 131 24.58 -12.98 18.41
C VAL A 131 25.55 -11.81 18.63
N ASN A 132 25.09 -10.56 18.53
CA ASN A 132 25.93 -9.38 18.78
C ASN A 132 26.47 -9.34 20.22
N ILE A 133 25.60 -9.55 21.22
CA ILE A 133 26.02 -9.56 22.62
C ILE A 133 26.86 -10.80 22.97
N TRP A 134 26.56 -11.96 22.38
CA TRP A 134 27.37 -13.17 22.53
C TRP A 134 28.80 -12.99 22.01
N ILE A 135 28.99 -12.27 20.90
CA ILE A 135 30.33 -11.89 20.42
C ILE A 135 31.03 -10.96 21.41
N ALA A 136 30.31 -10.00 21.99
CA ALA A 136 30.89 -9.06 22.96
C ALA A 136 31.38 -9.75 24.25
N PHE A 137 30.57 -10.62 24.86
CA PHE A 137 30.99 -11.44 26.01
C PHE A 137 31.90 -12.62 25.64
N GLY A 138 31.96 -13.00 24.36
CA GLY A 138 32.98 -13.90 23.83
C GLY A 138 34.38 -13.27 23.86
N LEU A 139 34.49 -12.01 23.44
CA LEU A 139 35.74 -11.23 23.44
C LEU A 139 36.11 -10.67 24.83
N PHE A 140 35.12 -10.24 25.61
CA PHE A 140 35.29 -9.69 26.96
C PHE A 140 34.39 -10.44 27.98
N PRO A 141 34.79 -11.63 28.45
CA PRO A 141 34.00 -12.47 29.37
C PRO A 141 33.58 -11.80 30.68
N ALA A 142 34.30 -10.78 31.14
CA ALA A 142 34.01 -10.05 32.37
C ALA A 142 33.24 -8.73 32.14
N GLY A 143 32.75 -8.47 30.92
CA GLY A 143 32.14 -7.18 30.56
C GLY A 143 33.05 -5.99 30.84
N VAL A 144 32.46 -4.86 31.21
CA VAL A 144 33.20 -3.70 31.73
C VAL A 144 33.40 -3.83 33.23
N THR A 145 34.66 -3.96 33.66
CA THR A 145 35.07 -3.81 35.07
C THR A 145 35.70 -2.44 35.31
N GLU A 146 35.78 -1.99 36.57
CA GLU A 146 36.25 -0.63 36.95
C GLU A 146 37.67 -0.28 36.45
N GLY A 147 38.50 -1.27 36.06
CA GLY A 147 39.82 -1.07 35.48
C GLY A 147 39.95 -1.32 33.97
N SER A 148 38.89 -1.76 33.27
CA SER A 148 38.98 -2.23 31.88
C SER A 148 38.55 -1.18 30.84
N SER A 149 39.45 -0.24 30.54
CA SER A 149 39.22 0.78 29.50
C SER A 149 39.00 0.18 28.10
N ALA A 150 39.62 -0.97 27.81
CA ALA A 150 39.46 -1.67 26.53
C ALA A 150 38.06 -2.27 26.34
N ALA A 151 37.51 -2.91 27.38
CA ALA A 151 36.15 -3.44 27.33
C ALA A 151 35.12 -2.31 27.19
N TRP A 152 35.29 -1.21 27.93
CA TRP A 152 34.41 -0.05 27.83
C TRP A 152 34.44 0.57 26.43
N SER A 153 35.63 0.78 25.88
CA SER A 153 35.82 1.32 24.53
C SER A 153 35.22 0.40 23.46
N PHE A 154 35.37 -0.92 23.61
CA PHE A 154 34.74 -1.89 22.71
C PHE A 154 33.22 -1.88 22.83
N GLY A 155 32.67 -1.86 24.04
CA GLY A 155 31.23 -1.82 24.27
C GLY A 155 30.58 -0.59 23.66
N VAL A 156 31.16 0.60 23.87
CA VAL A 156 30.70 1.86 23.27
C VAL A 156 30.89 1.88 21.75
N LEU A 157 32.00 1.34 21.23
CA LEU A 157 32.22 1.26 19.78
C LEU A 157 31.22 0.30 19.11
N ASN A 158 30.98 -0.87 19.69
CA ASN A 158 29.98 -1.81 19.22
C ASN A 158 28.56 -1.19 19.30
N ALA A 159 28.33 -0.39 20.35
CA ALA A 159 27.09 0.35 20.55
C ALA A 159 26.81 1.31 19.39
N VAL A 160 27.72 2.24 19.16
CA VAL A 160 27.61 3.20 18.05
C VAL A 160 27.57 2.46 16.71
N ALA A 161 28.46 1.49 16.48
CA ALA A 161 28.56 0.79 15.21
C ALA A 161 27.28 0.03 14.84
N SER A 162 26.70 -0.75 15.74
CA SER A 162 25.51 -1.56 15.39
C SER A 162 24.24 -0.70 15.26
N THR A 163 24.12 0.38 16.04
CA THR A 163 23.03 1.36 15.88
C THR A 163 23.09 2.03 14.51
N PHE A 164 24.26 2.59 14.14
CA PHE A 164 24.43 3.20 12.83
C PHE A 164 24.23 2.17 11.73
N LEU A 165 24.85 0.99 11.81
CA LEU A 165 24.73 -0.06 10.80
C LEU A 165 23.28 -0.50 10.58
N CYS A 166 22.49 -0.76 11.62
CA CYS A 166 21.08 -1.16 11.47
C CYS A 166 20.20 -0.04 10.84
N ASN A 167 20.56 1.22 11.07
CA ASN A 167 19.90 2.38 10.46
C ASN A 167 20.40 2.64 9.01
N CYS A 168 21.66 2.32 8.70
CA CYS A 168 22.22 2.33 7.34
C CYS A 168 21.55 1.27 6.45
N LEU A 169 21.41 0.04 6.96
CA LEU A 169 20.99 -1.11 6.17
C LEU A 169 19.51 -1.01 5.76
N ASN A 170 19.24 -1.50 4.55
CA ASN A 170 17.90 -1.68 3.98
C ASN A 170 17.20 -2.92 4.58
N VAL A 171 17.10 -2.97 5.91
CA VAL A 171 16.36 -3.98 6.68
C VAL A 171 14.91 -3.56 6.90
N SER A 172 14.03 -4.51 7.25
CA SER A 172 12.63 -4.20 7.54
C SER A 172 12.47 -3.44 8.86
N VAL A 173 11.33 -2.75 9.01
CA VAL A 173 10.99 -1.97 10.21
C VAL A 173 10.95 -2.87 11.46
N ASN A 174 10.31 -4.04 11.39
CA ASN A 174 10.26 -4.98 12.52
C ASN A 174 11.64 -5.53 12.88
N PHE A 175 12.48 -5.87 11.90
CA PHE A 175 13.86 -6.31 12.17
C PHE A 175 14.61 -5.23 12.94
N ARG A 176 14.58 -3.98 12.47
CA ARG A 176 15.24 -2.84 13.10
C ARG A 176 14.74 -2.59 14.52
N MET A 177 13.42 -2.59 14.70
CA MET A 177 12.76 -2.38 15.98
C MET A 177 13.23 -3.38 17.03
N PHE A 178 13.15 -4.69 16.73
CA PHE A 178 13.55 -5.71 17.69
C PHE A 178 15.06 -5.81 17.87
N PHE A 179 15.84 -5.70 16.78
CA PHE A 179 17.29 -5.68 16.87
C PHE A 179 17.77 -4.56 17.80
N LEU A 180 17.41 -3.30 17.52
CA LEU A 180 17.85 -2.15 18.31
C LEU A 180 17.31 -2.18 19.75
N SER A 181 16.09 -2.67 19.97
CA SER A 181 15.51 -2.76 21.33
C SER A 181 16.32 -3.69 22.22
N TYR A 182 16.55 -4.94 21.80
CA TYR A 182 17.32 -5.91 22.59
C TYR A 182 18.79 -5.52 22.71
N VAL A 183 19.37 -4.97 21.65
CA VAL A 183 20.74 -4.49 21.58
C VAL A 183 21.02 -3.46 22.69
N VAL A 184 20.10 -2.52 22.91
CA VAL A 184 20.23 -1.45 23.90
C VAL A 184 20.21 -1.99 25.33
N TYR A 185 19.35 -2.95 25.65
CA TYR A 185 19.38 -3.65 26.95
C TYR A 185 20.71 -4.37 27.16
N SER A 186 21.09 -5.20 26.18
CA SER A 186 22.32 -5.99 26.22
C SER A 186 23.59 -5.16 26.38
N TRP A 187 23.66 -3.96 25.78
CA TRP A 187 24.79 -3.06 25.97
C TRP A 187 24.78 -2.31 27.30
N MET A 188 23.60 -1.96 27.83
CA MET A 188 23.53 -1.34 29.16
C MET A 188 24.06 -2.30 30.22
N ASP A 189 23.71 -3.59 30.13
CA ASP A 189 24.24 -4.64 30.99
C ASP A 189 25.74 -4.86 30.78
N PHE A 190 26.23 -4.90 29.53
CA PHE A 190 27.66 -5.06 29.23
C PHE A 190 28.53 -3.91 29.77
N LEU A 191 28.02 -2.67 29.72
CA LEU A 191 28.71 -1.46 30.22
C LEU A 191 28.54 -1.24 31.74
N ASN A 192 27.71 -2.05 32.40
CA ASN A 192 27.39 -1.92 33.81
C ASN A 192 28.32 -2.84 34.66
N PRO A 193 29.31 -2.29 35.41
CA PRO A 193 30.18 -3.11 36.26
C PRO A 193 29.47 -3.81 37.41
N ASP A 194 28.26 -3.35 37.76
CA ASP A 194 27.41 -3.92 38.80
C ASP A 194 26.34 -4.86 38.22
N ALA A 195 26.37 -5.16 36.92
CA ALA A 195 25.46 -6.14 36.32
C ALA A 195 25.84 -7.56 36.71
N ASN A 196 24.85 -8.43 36.84
CA ASN A 196 25.06 -9.86 37.07
C ASN A 196 25.55 -10.53 35.79
N LEU A 197 26.86 -10.44 35.52
CA LEU A 197 27.54 -11.05 34.37
C LEU A 197 27.26 -12.55 34.21
N GLU A 198 26.95 -13.24 35.31
CA GLU A 198 26.51 -14.64 35.31
C GLU A 198 25.24 -14.87 34.48
N GLN A 199 24.45 -13.85 34.14
CA GLN A 199 23.22 -14.01 33.36
C GLN A 199 23.48 -14.22 31.85
N TYR A 200 24.69 -13.96 31.35
CA TYR A 200 25.02 -14.01 29.92
C TYR A 200 26.00 -15.14 29.55
N ASN A 201 25.95 -15.58 28.28
CA ASN A 201 26.95 -16.49 27.73
C ASN A 201 28.31 -15.82 27.54
N VAL A 202 29.36 -16.42 28.11
CA VAL A 202 30.74 -15.88 28.11
C VAL A 202 31.73 -16.80 27.39
N GLY A 203 32.78 -16.22 26.81
CA GLY A 203 33.90 -16.97 26.23
C GLY A 203 33.52 -17.90 25.08
N PHE A 204 32.57 -17.48 24.24
CA PHE A 204 32.02 -18.24 23.10
C PHE A 204 31.40 -19.61 23.44
N ARG A 205 31.04 -19.84 24.71
CA ARG A 205 30.21 -20.96 25.11
C ARG A 205 28.73 -20.63 24.87
N LEU A 206 27.91 -21.65 24.66
CA LEU A 206 26.46 -21.53 24.51
C LEU A 206 25.81 -22.42 25.56
N ASP A 207 25.27 -21.78 26.59
CA ASP A 207 24.44 -22.34 27.64
C ASP A 207 23.00 -21.83 27.42
N PRO A 208 22.01 -22.73 27.24
CA PRO A 208 20.63 -22.35 26.93
C PRO A 208 19.91 -21.67 28.10
N THR A 209 20.50 -21.63 29.30
CA THR A 209 19.93 -20.98 30.49
C THR A 209 20.34 -19.49 30.64
N ARG A 210 21.12 -18.95 29.70
CA ARG A 210 21.55 -17.54 29.72
C ARG A 210 20.62 -16.64 28.91
N VAL A 211 20.56 -15.37 29.31
CA VAL A 211 19.62 -14.36 28.82
C VAL A 211 19.72 -14.13 27.31
N ASP A 212 20.91 -14.19 26.72
CA ASP A 212 21.10 -14.03 25.27
C ASP A 212 20.43 -15.16 24.46
N PHE A 213 20.55 -16.41 24.92
CA PHE A 213 19.88 -17.54 24.28
C PHE A 213 18.39 -17.58 24.62
N GLN A 214 18.02 -17.28 25.86
CA GLN A 214 16.62 -17.19 26.30
C GLN A 214 15.85 -16.12 25.51
N ASN A 215 16.44 -14.95 25.22
CA ASN A 215 15.81 -13.91 24.39
C ASN A 215 15.59 -14.37 22.94
N ALA A 216 16.55 -15.08 22.35
CA ALA A 216 16.37 -15.66 21.02
C ALA A 216 15.25 -16.73 21.01
N LEU A 217 15.23 -17.60 22.02
CA LEU A 217 14.21 -18.63 22.19
C LEU A 217 12.82 -18.03 22.47
N SER A 218 12.75 -16.97 23.28
CA SER A 218 11.52 -16.25 23.61
C SER A 218 10.92 -15.58 22.37
N ALA A 219 11.75 -15.07 21.45
CA ALA A 219 11.30 -14.58 20.16
C ALA A 219 10.75 -15.70 19.25
N VAL A 220 11.43 -16.84 19.14
CA VAL A 220 10.92 -18.01 18.39
C VAL A 220 9.58 -18.49 18.97
N VAL A 221 9.46 -18.54 20.30
CA VAL A 221 8.24 -18.97 20.99
C VAL A 221 7.11 -17.95 20.83
N GLY A 222 7.33 -16.66 21.10
CA GLY A 222 6.29 -15.63 21.04
C GLY A 222 5.75 -15.42 19.61
N THR A 223 6.64 -15.37 18.63
CA THR A 223 6.26 -15.26 17.21
C THR A 223 5.63 -16.55 16.69
N GLY A 224 6.10 -17.72 17.13
CA GLY A 224 5.48 -19.02 16.83
C GLY A 224 4.07 -19.14 17.40
N ILE A 225 3.83 -18.70 18.63
CA ILE A 225 2.50 -18.64 19.26
C ILE A 225 1.58 -17.67 18.49
N ALA A 226 2.10 -16.57 17.94
CA ALA A 226 1.32 -15.66 17.09
C ALA A 226 0.84 -16.32 15.78
N VAL A 227 1.72 -17.06 15.10
CA VAL A 227 1.34 -17.85 13.91
C VAL A 227 0.35 -18.96 14.27
N LEU A 228 0.56 -19.67 15.38
CA LEU A 228 -0.36 -20.70 15.87
C LEU A 228 -1.74 -20.12 16.24
N ALA A 229 -1.80 -18.91 16.79
CA ALA A 229 -3.06 -18.27 17.19
C ALA A 229 -4.02 -18.05 16.00
N LEU A 230 -3.48 -17.81 14.80
CA LEU A 230 -4.26 -17.74 13.56
C LEU A 230 -4.66 -19.11 13.01
N GLY A 231 -3.89 -20.15 13.33
CA GLY A 231 -4.23 -21.55 13.03
C GLY A 231 -5.39 -22.09 13.87
N VAL A 232 -5.69 -21.48 15.03
CA VAL A 232 -6.76 -21.96 15.93
C VAL A 232 -8.13 -21.86 15.24
N PRO A 233 -8.90 -22.97 15.20
CA PRO A 233 -10.19 -23.00 14.51
C PRO A 233 -11.20 -22.02 15.09
N ARG A 234 -12.03 -21.47 14.20
CA ARG A 234 -13.09 -20.52 14.54
C ARG A 234 -14.17 -21.17 15.39
N PHE A 235 -14.38 -20.69 16.62
CA PHE A 235 -15.60 -21.04 17.35
C PHE A 235 -16.79 -20.25 16.80
N SER A 236 -17.60 -20.89 15.96
CA SER A 236 -18.81 -20.25 15.42
C SER A 236 -19.95 -20.41 16.40
N PHE A 237 -20.20 -19.39 17.24
CA PHE A 237 -21.34 -19.33 18.16
C PHE A 237 -22.68 -19.67 17.46
N ALA A 238 -22.88 -19.17 16.23
CA ALA A 238 -24.09 -19.42 15.44
C ALA A 238 -24.28 -20.89 15.02
N ARG A 239 -23.20 -21.65 14.83
CA ARG A 239 -23.26 -23.08 14.48
C ARG A 239 -22.91 -24.01 15.65
N ARG A 240 -22.56 -23.46 16.82
CA ARG A 240 -22.00 -24.16 18.00
C ARG A 240 -20.91 -25.20 17.64
N ARG A 241 -20.08 -24.89 16.64
CA ARG A 241 -19.04 -25.78 16.12
C ARG A 241 -17.74 -25.01 15.87
N PHE A 242 -16.63 -25.69 16.11
CA PHE A 242 -15.32 -25.24 15.65
C PHE A 242 -15.21 -25.50 14.14
N CYS A 243 -14.97 -24.44 13.37
CA CYS A 243 -14.69 -24.51 11.94
C CYS A 243 -13.22 -24.20 11.72
N TRP A 244 -12.46 -25.15 11.16
CA TRP A 244 -11.09 -24.94 10.72
C TRP A 244 -11.08 -24.08 9.46
N SER A 245 -11.07 -22.76 9.65
CA SER A 245 -10.87 -21.73 8.63
C SER A 245 -9.89 -20.69 9.18
N PRO A 246 -8.56 -20.98 9.17
CA PRO A 246 -7.55 -19.96 9.41
C PRO A 246 -7.65 -18.85 8.34
N PHE A 247 -7.21 -17.64 8.67
CA PHE A 247 -7.31 -16.50 7.77
C PHE A 247 -6.14 -16.50 6.76
N PHE A 248 -6.25 -17.32 5.72
CA PHE A 248 -5.29 -17.34 4.62
C PHE A 248 -5.46 -16.13 3.70
N ALA A 249 -4.40 -15.34 3.54
CA ALA A 249 -4.23 -14.32 2.53
C ALA A 249 -4.44 -14.87 1.11
N LEU A 250 -4.02 -16.10 0.81
CA LEU A 250 -4.23 -16.69 -0.52
C LEU A 250 -5.71 -16.96 -0.83
N GLU A 251 -6.49 -17.42 0.15
CA GLU A 251 -7.94 -17.63 0.02
C GLU A 251 -8.66 -16.27 -0.08
N ARG A 252 -8.21 -15.27 0.68
CA ARG A 252 -8.72 -13.90 0.58
C ARG A 252 -8.38 -13.26 -0.77
N ALA A 253 -7.20 -13.49 -1.30
CA ALA A 253 -6.77 -13.03 -2.63
C ALA A 253 -7.65 -13.66 -3.72
N HIS A 254 -7.92 -14.97 -3.65
CA HIS A 254 -8.85 -15.64 -4.57
C HIS A 254 -10.24 -15.01 -4.55
N ALA A 255 -10.85 -14.86 -3.37
CA ALA A 255 -12.18 -14.26 -3.24
C ALA A 255 -12.24 -12.79 -3.72
N VAL A 256 -11.19 -12.01 -3.47
CA VAL A 256 -11.06 -10.64 -4.02
C VAL A 256 -10.87 -10.67 -5.54
N SER A 257 -10.16 -11.65 -6.09
CA SER A 257 -9.97 -11.80 -7.54
C SER A 257 -11.26 -12.21 -8.26
N GLU A 258 -12.11 -13.04 -7.66
CA GLU A 258 -13.42 -13.40 -8.22
C GLU A 258 -14.39 -12.20 -8.21
N ASP A 259 -14.44 -11.43 -7.11
CA ASP A 259 -15.22 -10.18 -7.01
C ASP A 259 -14.68 -9.12 -8.00
N LEU A 260 -13.36 -9.06 -8.24
CA LEU A 260 -12.74 -8.21 -9.26
C LEU A 260 -13.04 -8.62 -10.70
N ILE A 261 -13.03 -9.93 -11.00
CA ILE A 261 -13.34 -10.45 -12.34
C ILE A 261 -14.81 -10.16 -12.69
N ALA A 262 -15.73 -10.40 -11.75
CA ALA A 262 -17.15 -10.08 -11.96
C ALA A 262 -17.39 -8.57 -12.15
N GLN A 263 -16.75 -7.73 -11.34
CA GLN A 263 -16.83 -6.27 -11.51
C GLN A 263 -16.20 -5.78 -12.81
N LEU A 264 -15.19 -6.46 -13.34
CA LEU A 264 -14.54 -6.11 -14.61
C LEU A 264 -15.53 -6.24 -15.79
N GLU A 265 -16.33 -7.31 -15.83
CA GLU A 265 -17.40 -7.48 -16.82
C GLU A 265 -18.48 -6.40 -16.70
N GLU A 266 -18.97 -6.15 -15.48
CA GLU A 266 -20.00 -5.13 -15.22
C GLU A 266 -19.52 -3.73 -15.64
N VAL A 267 -18.32 -3.34 -15.23
CA VAL A 267 -17.76 -2.00 -15.53
C VAL A 267 -17.48 -1.84 -17.03
N TRP A 268 -16.97 -2.87 -17.72
CA TRP A 268 -16.83 -2.84 -19.18
C TRP A 268 -18.19 -2.69 -19.89
N THR A 269 -19.18 -3.50 -19.49
CA THR A 269 -20.52 -3.47 -20.10
C THR A 269 -21.19 -2.12 -19.87
N ASN A 270 -21.16 -1.59 -18.65
CA ASN A 270 -21.70 -0.28 -18.33
C ASN A 270 -21.02 0.85 -19.11
N LEU A 271 -19.69 0.82 -19.27
CA LEU A 271 -18.97 1.83 -20.08
C LEU A 271 -19.38 1.80 -21.54
N ILE A 272 -19.55 0.61 -22.13
CA ILE A 272 -19.97 0.45 -23.53
C ILE A 272 -21.41 0.88 -23.72
N ASP A 273 -22.29 0.54 -22.78
CA ASP A 273 -23.68 0.93 -22.81
C ASP A 273 -23.84 2.46 -22.72
N VAL A 274 -22.97 3.13 -21.95
CA VAL A 274 -22.91 4.60 -21.86
C VAL A 274 -22.20 5.23 -23.06
N TYR A 275 -21.20 4.55 -23.65
CA TYR A 275 -20.52 5.03 -24.85
C TYR A 275 -21.45 4.97 -26.06
N CYS A 276 -22.11 3.85 -26.30
CA CYS A 276 -22.98 3.62 -27.46
C CYS A 276 -24.42 4.15 -27.27
N ALA A 277 -24.74 4.79 -26.14
CA ALA A 277 -26.03 5.43 -25.92
C ALA A 277 -26.16 6.71 -26.76
N ARG A 278 -27.31 6.89 -27.42
CA ARG A 278 -27.62 8.10 -28.20
C ARG A 278 -27.69 9.39 -27.37
N ASP A 279 -28.02 9.27 -26.08
CA ASP A 279 -28.17 10.40 -25.17
C ASP A 279 -27.09 10.36 -24.09
N ARG A 280 -26.31 11.45 -23.99
CA ARG A 280 -25.23 11.56 -23.00
C ARG A 280 -25.76 11.70 -21.57
N CYS A 281 -25.75 10.61 -20.81
CA CYS A 281 -26.12 10.64 -19.38
C CYS A 281 -24.88 10.83 -18.47
N VAL A 282 -24.65 12.06 -18.01
CA VAL A 282 -23.51 12.40 -17.12
C VAL A 282 -23.51 11.56 -15.83
N VAL A 283 -24.69 11.23 -15.28
CA VAL A 283 -24.81 10.41 -14.06
C VAL A 283 -24.19 9.02 -14.27
N GLN A 284 -24.50 8.36 -15.40
CA GLN A 284 -23.95 7.04 -15.70
C GLN A 284 -22.44 7.09 -16.01
N GLN A 285 -21.94 8.20 -16.59
CA GLN A 285 -20.50 8.42 -16.76
C GLN A 285 -19.77 8.51 -15.42
N ASP A 286 -20.39 9.11 -14.40
CA ASP A 286 -19.83 9.18 -13.04
C ASP A 286 -20.00 7.89 -12.24
N GLU A 287 -21.10 7.15 -12.42
CA GLU A 287 -21.28 5.78 -11.87
C GLU A 287 -20.19 4.83 -12.38
N ALA A 288 -19.95 4.79 -13.69
CA ALA A 288 -18.85 4.01 -14.27
C ALA A 288 -17.47 4.47 -13.77
N GLY A 289 -17.29 5.78 -13.57
CA GLY A 289 -16.10 6.36 -12.94
C GLY A 289 -15.89 5.89 -11.49
N CYS A 290 -16.96 5.80 -10.70
CA CYS A 290 -16.93 5.25 -9.33
C CYS A 290 -16.58 3.76 -9.33
N GLY A 291 -17.15 2.97 -10.25
CA GLY A 291 -16.82 1.55 -10.43
C GLY A 291 -15.32 1.33 -10.68
N ILE A 292 -14.72 2.11 -11.59
CA ILE A 292 -13.27 2.07 -11.85
C ILE A 292 -12.44 2.42 -10.60
N GLN A 293 -12.82 3.43 -9.83
CA GLN A 293 -12.08 3.79 -8.60
C GLN A 293 -12.18 2.68 -7.52
N LEU A 294 -13.35 2.04 -7.40
CA LEU A 294 -13.52 0.88 -6.53
C LEU A 294 -12.59 -0.27 -6.98
N MET A 295 -12.47 -0.53 -8.28
CA MET A 295 -11.52 -1.50 -8.82
C MET A 295 -10.05 -1.15 -8.50
N LYS A 296 -9.60 0.12 -8.60
CA LYS A 296 -8.22 0.53 -8.20
C LYS A 296 -7.92 0.05 -6.76
N SER A 297 -8.83 0.37 -5.84
CA SER A 297 -8.66 0.05 -4.41
C SER A 297 -8.56 -1.46 -4.16
N ARG A 298 -9.29 -2.26 -4.96
CA ARG A 298 -9.33 -3.73 -4.86
C ARG A 298 -8.13 -4.40 -5.50
N VAL A 299 -7.62 -3.88 -6.62
CA VAL A 299 -6.37 -4.37 -7.25
C VAL A 299 -5.17 -4.13 -6.32
N ALA A 300 -5.09 -2.96 -5.68
CA ALA A 300 -4.07 -2.69 -4.66
C ALA A 300 -4.20 -3.59 -3.41
N LYS A 301 -5.45 -3.88 -2.99
CA LYS A 301 -5.73 -4.85 -1.91
C LYS A 301 -5.30 -6.28 -2.31
N LEU A 302 -5.49 -6.67 -3.57
CA LEU A 302 -5.04 -7.96 -4.11
C LEU A 302 -3.52 -8.08 -4.12
N GLU A 303 -2.80 -7.07 -4.62
CA GLU A 303 -1.32 -7.04 -4.60
C GLU A 303 -0.77 -7.18 -3.18
N THR A 304 -1.34 -6.42 -2.23
CA THR A 304 -0.97 -6.50 -0.80
C THR A 304 -1.17 -7.92 -0.26
N LEU A 305 -2.33 -8.53 -0.52
CA LEU A 305 -2.62 -9.90 -0.08
C LEU A 305 -1.70 -10.94 -0.73
N LEU A 306 -1.28 -10.75 -1.97
CA LEU A 306 -0.32 -11.63 -2.64
C LEU A 306 1.09 -11.52 -2.04
N GLY A 307 1.52 -10.31 -1.69
CA GLY A 307 2.77 -10.07 -0.95
C GLY A 307 2.86 -10.84 0.38
N SER A 308 1.71 -11.10 1.00
CA SER A 308 1.55 -11.90 2.22
C SER A 308 1.36 -13.39 1.94
N ALA A 309 0.56 -13.75 0.93
CA ALA A 309 0.20 -15.12 0.56
C ALA A 309 1.42 -16.02 0.25
N ARG A 310 2.52 -15.44 -0.26
CA ARG A 310 3.79 -16.17 -0.49
C ARG A 310 4.37 -16.86 0.76
N TRP A 311 4.02 -16.40 1.96
CA TRP A 311 4.44 -17.01 3.23
C TRP A 311 3.51 -18.15 3.67
N GLU A 312 2.32 -18.26 3.07
CA GLU A 312 1.33 -19.31 3.34
C GLU A 312 1.42 -20.47 2.35
N THR A 313 1.94 -20.21 1.15
CA THR A 313 2.23 -21.29 0.21
C THR A 313 3.34 -22.13 0.79
N VAL A 314 3.01 -23.33 1.26
CA VAL A 314 4.01 -24.35 1.62
C VAL A 314 4.00 -25.49 0.61
N THR A 315 2.86 -25.81 -0.01
CA THR A 315 2.73 -26.92 -0.98
C THR A 315 2.87 -26.44 -2.42
N ALA A 316 3.32 -27.31 -3.34
CA ALA A 316 3.33 -27.00 -4.79
C ALA A 316 1.95 -26.59 -5.33
N ARG A 317 0.86 -27.22 -4.86
CA ARG A 317 -0.50 -26.82 -5.26
C ARG A 317 -0.84 -25.39 -4.83
N SER A 318 -0.48 -25.01 -3.60
CA SER A 318 -0.63 -23.62 -3.13
C SER A 318 0.31 -22.65 -3.88
N GLN A 319 1.51 -23.10 -4.26
CA GLN A 319 2.46 -22.27 -5.02
C GLN A 319 1.97 -22.00 -6.45
N ARG A 320 1.43 -23.01 -7.15
CA ARG A 320 0.82 -22.84 -8.48
C ARG A 320 -0.36 -21.87 -8.40
N ARG A 321 -1.25 -22.03 -7.41
CA ARG A 321 -2.34 -21.08 -7.15
C ARG A 321 -1.83 -19.65 -6.98
N PHE A 322 -0.79 -19.44 -6.17
CA PHE A 322 -0.20 -18.13 -5.98
C PHE A 322 0.38 -17.54 -7.28
N GLN A 323 1.12 -18.33 -8.08
CA GLN A 323 1.63 -17.89 -9.38
C GLN A 323 0.52 -17.45 -10.33
N VAL A 324 -0.56 -18.24 -10.42
CA VAL A 324 -1.76 -17.92 -11.21
C VAL A 324 -2.40 -16.61 -10.73
N MET A 325 -2.51 -16.39 -9.42
CA MET A 325 -3.07 -15.14 -8.88
C MET A 325 -2.16 -13.92 -9.11
N VAL A 326 -0.84 -14.09 -9.13
CA VAL A 326 0.12 -13.03 -9.52
C VAL A 326 -0.01 -12.67 -11.00
N LEU A 327 -0.14 -13.66 -11.89
CA LEU A 327 -0.45 -13.41 -13.29
C LEU A 327 -1.80 -12.69 -13.43
N LEU A 328 -2.84 -13.18 -12.76
CA LEU A 328 -4.16 -12.56 -12.79
C LEU A 328 -4.12 -11.11 -12.29
N GLN A 329 -3.42 -10.81 -11.19
CA GLN A 329 -3.24 -9.44 -10.68
C GLN A 329 -2.58 -8.53 -11.74
N ARG A 330 -1.53 -9.00 -12.43
CA ARG A 330 -0.89 -8.26 -13.54
C ARG A 330 -1.88 -7.97 -14.68
N ARG A 331 -2.71 -8.95 -15.06
CA ARG A 331 -3.70 -8.82 -16.15
C ARG A 331 -4.90 -7.94 -15.75
N LEU A 332 -5.33 -7.99 -14.48
CA LEU A 332 -6.35 -7.10 -13.91
C LEU A 332 -5.85 -5.64 -13.83
N GLU A 333 -4.58 -5.42 -13.47
CA GLU A 333 -3.95 -4.09 -13.49
C GLU A 333 -3.93 -3.50 -14.92
N GLN A 334 -3.47 -4.28 -15.91
CA GLN A 334 -3.52 -3.90 -17.33
C GLN A 334 -4.94 -3.57 -17.81
N SER A 335 -5.92 -4.37 -17.40
CA SER A 335 -7.34 -4.17 -17.73
C SER A 335 -7.91 -2.90 -17.09
N PHE A 336 -7.55 -2.61 -15.84
CA PHE A 336 -7.92 -1.39 -15.14
C PHE A 336 -7.34 -0.12 -15.80
N HIS A 337 -6.09 -0.15 -16.28
CA HIS A 337 -5.55 0.98 -17.05
C HIS A 337 -6.35 1.21 -18.34
N ARG A 338 -6.69 0.14 -19.08
CA ARG A 338 -7.49 0.23 -20.32
C ARG A 338 -8.91 0.74 -20.09
N LEU A 339 -9.56 0.32 -18.99
CA LEU A 339 -10.84 0.89 -18.53
C LEU A 339 -10.76 2.41 -18.29
N ARG A 340 -9.65 2.92 -17.73
CA ARG A 340 -9.45 4.37 -17.54
C ARG A 340 -9.31 5.11 -18.87
N CYS A 341 -8.68 4.50 -19.89
CA CYS A 341 -8.65 5.06 -21.25
C CYS A 341 -10.06 5.16 -21.85
N VAL A 342 -10.88 4.11 -21.72
CA VAL A 342 -12.24 4.07 -22.29
C VAL A 342 -13.19 5.04 -21.57
N LEU A 343 -13.15 5.09 -20.23
CA LEU A 343 -13.87 6.11 -19.45
C LEU A 343 -13.48 7.53 -19.86
N HIS A 344 -12.22 7.73 -20.27
CA HIS A 344 -11.74 9.02 -20.73
C HIS A 344 -12.40 9.42 -22.06
N SER A 345 -12.39 8.55 -23.07
CA SER A 345 -13.12 8.82 -24.34
C SER A 345 -14.62 9.02 -24.10
N VAL A 346 -15.27 8.20 -23.25
CA VAL A 346 -16.68 8.40 -22.83
C VAL A 346 -16.95 9.82 -22.30
N ARG A 347 -15.99 10.43 -21.61
CA ARG A 347 -16.13 11.78 -21.02
C ARG A 347 -15.82 12.92 -22.00
N VAL A 348 -15.02 12.67 -23.03
CA VAL A 348 -14.60 13.69 -24.01
C VAL A 348 -15.44 13.67 -25.28
N GLU A 349 -16.04 12.53 -25.60
CA GLU A 349 -16.76 12.35 -26.86
C GLU A 349 -17.90 13.35 -27.04
N ASN A 350 -17.97 13.89 -28.26
CA ASN A 350 -18.93 14.92 -28.67
C ASN A 350 -20.15 14.32 -29.37
N TYR A 351 -20.20 12.99 -29.53
CA TYR A 351 -21.28 12.22 -30.16
C TYR A 351 -21.50 12.72 -31.59
N SER A 352 -20.50 12.46 -32.44
CA SER A 352 -20.51 12.85 -33.85
C SER A 352 -21.65 12.15 -34.63
N LYS A 353 -21.97 12.67 -35.82
CA LYS A 353 -22.91 11.96 -36.71
C LYS A 353 -22.36 10.61 -37.18
N VAL A 354 -21.04 10.41 -37.15
CA VAL A 354 -20.45 9.08 -37.42
C VAL A 354 -20.71 8.16 -36.23
N HIS A 355 -20.50 8.63 -35.00
CA HIS A 355 -20.77 7.88 -33.77
C HIS A 355 -22.22 7.36 -33.72
N ASP A 356 -23.20 8.25 -33.94
CA ASP A 356 -24.64 7.93 -33.94
C ASP A 356 -25.05 6.89 -35.00
N GLN A 357 -24.26 6.75 -36.06
CA GLN A 357 -24.46 5.78 -37.13
C GLN A 357 -23.73 4.45 -36.82
N LEU A 358 -22.47 4.53 -36.41
CA LEU A 358 -21.55 3.40 -36.28
C LEU A 358 -21.73 2.60 -34.98
N MET A 359 -21.83 3.28 -33.84
CA MET A 359 -21.81 2.60 -32.54
C MET A 359 -23.05 1.77 -32.20
N PRO A 360 -24.28 2.14 -32.62
CA PRO A 360 -25.47 1.31 -32.41
C PRO A 360 -25.41 -0.05 -33.15
N ASP A 361 -24.73 -0.12 -34.29
CA ASP A 361 -24.60 -1.35 -35.07
C ASP A 361 -23.48 -2.25 -34.51
N LEU A 362 -22.40 -1.65 -33.98
CA LEU A 362 -21.27 -2.36 -33.37
C LEU A 362 -21.49 -2.82 -31.91
N ILE A 363 -22.48 -2.30 -31.18
CA ILE A 363 -22.66 -2.60 -29.74
C ILE A 363 -22.84 -4.10 -29.46
N GLY A 364 -23.46 -4.84 -30.40
CA GLY A 364 -23.67 -6.29 -30.27
C GLY A 364 -22.36 -7.06 -30.30
N ASP A 365 -21.51 -6.78 -31.29
CA ASP A 365 -20.20 -7.42 -31.43
C ASP A 365 -19.24 -7.02 -30.31
N LEU A 366 -19.25 -5.74 -29.90
CA LEU A 366 -18.40 -5.24 -28.82
C LEU A 366 -18.73 -5.88 -27.46
N ARG A 367 -20.04 -6.05 -27.15
CA ARG A 367 -20.49 -6.81 -25.98
C ARG A 367 -20.11 -8.29 -26.08
N ALA A 368 -20.25 -8.91 -27.26
CA ALA A 368 -19.87 -10.31 -27.46
C ALA A 368 -18.37 -10.54 -27.25
N VAL A 369 -17.51 -9.68 -27.80
CA VAL A 369 -16.05 -9.68 -27.59
C VAL A 369 -15.70 -9.68 -26.10
N ILE A 370 -16.30 -8.79 -25.32
CA ILE A 370 -16.02 -8.68 -23.88
C ILE A 370 -16.59 -9.83 -23.07
N ALA A 371 -17.80 -10.31 -23.38
CA ALA A 371 -18.39 -11.46 -22.70
C ALA A 371 -17.55 -12.73 -22.91
N GLU A 372 -17.11 -13.01 -24.14
CA GLU A 372 -16.21 -14.13 -24.45
C GLU A 372 -14.84 -13.98 -23.76
N GLY A 373 -14.25 -12.78 -23.79
CA GLY A 373 -12.98 -12.49 -23.11
C GLY A 373 -13.06 -12.61 -21.59
N HIS A 374 -14.17 -12.21 -20.97
CA HIS A 374 -14.43 -12.39 -19.56
C HIS A 374 -14.66 -13.87 -19.21
N ALA A 375 -15.47 -14.59 -20.00
CA ALA A 375 -15.73 -16.01 -19.83
C ALA A 375 -14.42 -16.82 -19.84
N LEU A 376 -13.52 -16.55 -20.80
CA LEU A 376 -12.19 -17.20 -20.86
C LEU A 376 -11.30 -16.86 -19.66
N MET A 377 -11.30 -15.60 -19.18
CA MET A 377 -10.53 -15.22 -17.99
C MET A 377 -11.06 -15.95 -16.74
N CYS A 378 -12.39 -16.05 -16.62
CA CYS A 378 -13.09 -16.68 -15.52
C CYS A 378 -12.90 -18.22 -15.52
N SER A 379 -12.99 -18.89 -16.68
CA SER A 379 -12.71 -20.32 -16.83
C SER A 379 -11.24 -20.63 -16.53
N SER A 380 -10.31 -19.86 -17.12
CA SER A 380 -8.86 -20.03 -16.93
C SER A 380 -8.46 -19.86 -15.47
N ALA A 381 -8.95 -18.81 -14.80
CA ALA A 381 -8.67 -18.58 -13.38
C ALA A 381 -9.19 -19.73 -12.51
N LYS A 382 -10.43 -20.21 -12.74
CA LYS A 382 -11.03 -21.33 -11.99
C LYS A 382 -10.30 -22.65 -12.25
N ALA A 383 -9.98 -22.97 -13.49
CA ALA A 383 -9.26 -24.20 -13.86
C ALA A 383 -7.85 -24.22 -13.26
N ALA A 384 -7.11 -23.12 -13.39
CA ALA A 384 -5.77 -22.97 -12.84
C ALA A 384 -5.76 -22.94 -11.29
N ALA A 385 -6.76 -22.33 -10.66
CA ALA A 385 -6.96 -22.38 -9.20
C ALA A 385 -7.37 -23.79 -8.71
N ALA A 386 -8.16 -24.54 -9.48
CA ALA A 386 -8.42 -25.95 -9.21
C ALA A 386 -7.14 -26.79 -9.34
N GLY A 387 -6.23 -26.40 -10.23
CA GLY A 387 -5.09 -27.20 -10.67
C GLY A 387 -5.45 -28.19 -11.78
N SER A 388 -6.54 -27.92 -12.51
CA SER A 388 -6.92 -28.68 -13.70
C SER A 388 -5.91 -28.44 -14.83
N ALA A 389 -5.64 -29.49 -15.60
CA ALA A 389 -4.87 -29.43 -16.85
C ALA A 389 -5.76 -29.72 -18.06
N ASP A 390 -7.09 -29.57 -17.91
CA ASP A 390 -8.06 -29.72 -18.99
C ASP A 390 -7.84 -28.64 -20.08
N PRO A 391 -7.49 -29.04 -21.33
CA PRO A 391 -7.25 -28.08 -22.41
C PRO A 391 -8.50 -27.27 -22.79
N GLN A 392 -9.71 -27.80 -22.60
CA GLN A 392 -10.96 -27.09 -22.95
C GLN A 392 -11.17 -25.86 -22.07
N SER A 393 -10.65 -25.86 -20.85
CA SER A 393 -10.73 -24.72 -19.94
C SER A 393 -9.91 -23.50 -20.40
N PHE A 394 -9.01 -23.67 -21.38
CA PHE A 394 -8.09 -22.66 -21.91
C PHE A 394 -8.25 -22.43 -23.43
N ASP A 395 -9.33 -22.91 -24.05
CA ASP A 395 -9.59 -22.70 -25.47
C ASP A 395 -9.87 -21.22 -25.78
N SER A 396 -9.06 -20.61 -26.65
CA SER A 396 -9.19 -19.21 -27.10
C SER A 396 -9.97 -19.06 -28.41
N SER A 397 -10.45 -20.15 -29.01
CA SER A 397 -11.01 -20.15 -30.37
C SER A 397 -12.28 -19.28 -30.52
N SER A 398 -13.18 -19.27 -29.54
CA SER A 398 -14.38 -18.40 -29.57
C SER A 398 -14.01 -16.92 -29.46
N VAL A 399 -13.03 -16.62 -28.61
CA VAL A 399 -12.52 -15.28 -28.34
C VAL A 399 -11.84 -14.68 -29.57
N GLU A 400 -10.97 -15.45 -30.24
CA GLU A 400 -10.32 -15.02 -31.49
C GLU A 400 -11.34 -14.78 -32.61
N GLN A 401 -12.37 -15.61 -32.72
CA GLN A 401 -13.48 -15.41 -33.68
C GLN A 401 -14.35 -14.19 -33.37
N ALA A 402 -14.50 -13.82 -32.09
CA ALA A 402 -15.22 -12.61 -31.70
C ALA A 402 -14.39 -11.35 -32.04
N ILE A 403 -13.09 -11.35 -31.72
CA ILE A 403 -12.17 -10.24 -32.08
C ILE A 403 -12.17 -10.03 -33.60
N ALA A 404 -12.07 -11.11 -34.39
CA ALA A 404 -12.03 -11.02 -35.85
C ALA A 404 -13.33 -10.40 -36.41
N ARG A 405 -14.51 -10.90 -36.00
CA ARG A 405 -15.81 -10.38 -36.44
C ARG A 405 -16.00 -8.89 -36.11
N PHE A 406 -15.70 -8.49 -34.87
CA PHE A 406 -15.77 -7.08 -34.49
C PHE A 406 -14.77 -6.21 -35.27
N SER A 407 -13.55 -6.71 -35.51
CA SER A 407 -12.52 -5.95 -36.25
C SER A 407 -12.87 -5.76 -37.73
N GLU A 408 -13.50 -6.77 -38.34
CA GLU A 408 -14.04 -6.72 -39.71
C GLU A 408 -15.16 -5.68 -39.80
N HIS A 409 -16.23 -5.81 -39.00
CA HIS A 409 -17.37 -4.91 -39.00
C HIS A 409 -16.99 -3.45 -38.65
N PHE A 410 -16.07 -3.25 -37.69
CA PHE A 410 -15.51 -1.92 -37.40
C PHE A 410 -14.74 -1.34 -38.59
N SER A 411 -14.00 -2.18 -39.33
CA SER A 411 -13.22 -1.72 -40.48
C SER A 411 -14.09 -1.28 -41.66
N GLU A 412 -15.23 -1.95 -41.89
CA GLU A 412 -16.23 -1.59 -42.90
C GLU A 412 -16.86 -0.22 -42.60
N GLY A 413 -17.40 -0.05 -41.38
CA GLY A 413 -18.02 1.23 -40.97
C GLY A 413 -17.02 2.39 -40.93
N ARG A 414 -15.74 2.11 -40.68
CA ARG A 414 -14.65 3.08 -40.80
C ARG A 414 -14.37 3.47 -42.26
N GLU A 415 -14.41 2.52 -43.20
CA GLU A 415 -14.22 2.80 -44.62
C GLU A 415 -15.36 3.70 -45.16
N GLU A 416 -16.62 3.46 -44.76
CA GLU A 416 -17.73 4.34 -45.12
C GLU A 416 -17.54 5.77 -44.57
N ALA A 417 -17.16 5.90 -43.30
CA ALA A 417 -16.91 7.20 -42.70
C ALA A 417 -15.71 7.93 -43.36
N ASP A 418 -14.68 7.19 -43.79
CA ASP A 418 -13.54 7.72 -44.55
C ASP A 418 -13.96 8.20 -45.96
N LEU A 419 -14.75 7.41 -46.70
CA LEU A 419 -15.33 7.80 -47.98
C LEU A 419 -16.20 9.06 -47.87
N SER A 420 -16.86 9.27 -46.72
CA SER A 420 -17.61 10.49 -46.42
C SER A 420 -16.75 11.70 -46.01
N GLY A 421 -15.42 11.55 -45.93
CA GLY A 421 -14.47 12.59 -45.53
C GLY A 421 -14.45 12.88 -44.03
N ARG A 422 -15.12 12.07 -43.20
CA ARG A 422 -15.30 12.27 -41.75
C ARG A 422 -14.31 11.46 -40.90
N ARG A 423 -13.16 11.08 -41.46
CA ARG A 423 -12.13 10.22 -40.80
C ARG A 423 -11.72 10.67 -39.39
N SER A 424 -11.67 11.98 -39.12
CA SER A 424 -11.33 12.51 -37.79
C SER A 424 -12.45 12.38 -36.75
N GLU A 425 -13.66 12.01 -37.14
CA GLU A 425 -14.81 11.77 -36.25
C GLU A 425 -14.85 10.33 -35.70
N ILE A 426 -13.80 9.52 -35.95
CA ILE A 426 -13.68 8.08 -35.60
C ILE A 426 -12.56 7.82 -34.57
N LEU A 427 -11.97 8.89 -34.01
CA LEU A 427 -10.77 8.80 -33.17
C LEU A 427 -11.08 8.08 -31.84
N SER A 428 -12.16 8.48 -31.18
CA SER A 428 -12.65 7.91 -29.92
C SER A 428 -13.15 6.47 -30.10
N GLU A 429 -13.85 6.19 -31.20
CA GLU A 429 -14.36 4.86 -31.56
C GLU A 429 -13.20 3.88 -31.75
N SER A 430 -12.12 4.34 -32.40
CA SER A 430 -10.88 3.58 -32.55
C SER A 430 -10.22 3.30 -31.19
N ASN A 431 -10.23 4.27 -30.27
CA ASN A 431 -9.70 4.13 -28.91
C ASN A 431 -10.48 3.07 -28.11
N VAL A 432 -11.82 3.15 -28.11
CA VAL A 432 -12.69 2.17 -27.43
C VAL A 432 -12.55 0.77 -28.04
N GLY A 433 -12.63 0.65 -29.36
CA GLY A 433 -12.49 -0.63 -30.06
C GLY A 433 -11.13 -1.30 -29.85
N LEU A 434 -10.04 -0.53 -29.98
CA LEU A 434 -8.68 -1.03 -29.74
C LEU A 434 -8.50 -1.51 -28.29
N HIS A 435 -8.96 -0.75 -27.30
CA HIS A 435 -8.82 -1.15 -25.90
C HIS A 435 -9.72 -2.32 -25.49
N ALA A 436 -10.90 -2.48 -26.09
CA ALA A 436 -11.74 -3.66 -25.92
C ALA A 436 -11.08 -4.92 -26.51
N CYS A 437 -10.63 -4.88 -27.77
CA CYS A 437 -9.84 -5.98 -28.36
C CYS A 437 -8.60 -6.30 -27.51
N ALA A 438 -7.93 -5.27 -26.98
CA ALA A 438 -6.76 -5.42 -26.14
C ALA A 438 -7.05 -6.14 -24.82
N PHE A 439 -8.10 -5.73 -24.10
CA PHE A 439 -8.55 -6.42 -22.89
C PHE A 439 -8.78 -7.92 -23.16
N VAL A 440 -9.49 -8.22 -24.24
CA VAL A 440 -9.88 -9.59 -24.57
C VAL A 440 -8.69 -10.44 -25.03
N HIS A 441 -7.75 -9.89 -25.79
CA HIS A 441 -6.48 -10.55 -26.07
C HIS A 441 -5.65 -10.80 -24.79
N SER A 442 -5.73 -9.91 -23.80
CA SER A 442 -5.09 -10.13 -22.50
C SER A 442 -5.68 -11.33 -21.74
N SER A 443 -6.94 -11.70 -21.97
CA SER A 443 -7.53 -12.96 -21.48
C SER A 443 -6.95 -14.18 -22.19
N VAL A 444 -6.70 -14.09 -23.50
CA VAL A 444 -6.07 -15.18 -24.28
C VAL A 444 -4.64 -15.44 -23.79
N LEU A 445 -3.84 -14.39 -23.61
CA LEU A 445 -2.49 -14.52 -23.05
C LEU A 445 -2.52 -15.13 -21.63
N PHE A 446 -3.46 -14.70 -20.79
CA PHE A 446 -3.64 -15.26 -19.45
C PHE A 446 -3.99 -16.76 -19.48
N ALA A 447 -4.88 -17.18 -20.39
CA ALA A 447 -5.24 -18.58 -20.59
C ALA A 447 -4.03 -19.41 -21.02
N GLN A 448 -3.22 -18.91 -21.96
CA GLN A 448 -1.99 -19.56 -22.43
C GLN A 448 -0.93 -19.67 -21.30
N GLU A 449 -0.71 -18.59 -20.53
CA GLU A 449 0.18 -18.61 -19.36
C GLU A 449 -0.31 -19.62 -18.31
N CYS A 450 -1.63 -19.68 -18.06
CA CYS A 450 -2.21 -20.68 -17.15
C CYS A 450 -2.06 -22.12 -17.66
N ALA A 451 -2.21 -22.35 -18.97
CA ALA A 451 -2.02 -23.67 -19.58
C ALA A 451 -0.56 -24.14 -19.45
N THR A 452 0.44 -23.27 -19.62
CA THR A 452 1.85 -23.63 -19.40
C THR A 452 2.13 -23.97 -17.94
N LEU A 453 1.62 -23.19 -16.98
CA LEU A 453 1.71 -23.49 -15.55
C LEU A 453 0.94 -24.76 -15.12
N ALA A 454 -0.11 -25.13 -15.86
CA ALA A 454 -0.85 -26.37 -15.63
C ALA A 454 -0.07 -27.60 -16.13
N ALA A 455 0.60 -27.48 -17.28
CA ALA A 455 1.42 -28.50 -17.90
C ALA A 455 2.75 -28.77 -17.16
N ASP A 456 3.35 -27.75 -16.54
CA ASP A 456 4.53 -27.90 -15.69
C ASP A 456 4.34 -28.95 -14.58
N GLY A 457 5.22 -29.93 -14.46
CA GLY A 457 5.12 -31.00 -13.46
C GLY A 457 5.17 -30.49 -12.01
N ALA A 458 4.51 -31.19 -11.08
CA ALA A 458 4.55 -30.82 -9.66
C ALA A 458 5.97 -30.83 -9.08
N ASP A 459 6.82 -31.73 -9.56
CA ASP A 459 8.22 -31.86 -9.16
C ASP A 459 9.08 -30.74 -9.73
N ASP A 460 8.82 -30.26 -10.96
CA ASP A 460 9.51 -29.09 -11.54
C ASP A 460 9.12 -27.79 -10.83
N VAL A 461 7.86 -27.65 -10.40
CA VAL A 461 7.42 -26.52 -9.57
C VAL A 461 8.09 -26.56 -8.20
N TRP A 462 8.25 -27.75 -7.60
CA TRP A 462 9.02 -27.91 -6.37
C TRP A 462 10.52 -27.68 -6.56
N ALA A 463 11.11 -28.12 -7.67
CA ALA A 463 12.52 -27.88 -8.00
C ALA A 463 12.77 -26.39 -8.24
N ARG A 464 11.93 -25.70 -9.02
CA ARG A 464 11.97 -24.23 -9.18
C ARG A 464 11.63 -23.50 -7.87
N ARG A 465 10.86 -24.09 -6.96
CA ARG A 465 10.64 -23.52 -5.62
C ARG A 465 11.84 -23.75 -4.71
N LEU A 466 12.46 -24.92 -4.70
CA LEU A 466 13.71 -25.15 -3.97
C LEU A 466 14.82 -24.28 -4.55
N ASP A 467 14.85 -24.10 -5.87
CA ASP A 467 15.83 -23.25 -6.55
C ASP A 467 15.50 -21.74 -6.48
N SER A 468 14.24 -21.35 -6.23
CA SER A 468 13.88 -19.96 -5.91
C SER A 468 13.88 -19.66 -4.42
N PHE A 469 13.70 -20.65 -3.54
CA PHE A 469 13.94 -20.54 -2.10
C PHE A 469 15.44 -20.69 -1.81
N THR A 470 16.23 -21.33 -2.67
CA THR A 470 17.68 -21.16 -2.68
C THR A 470 18.02 -19.80 -3.31
N SER A 471 17.78 -19.50 -4.59
CA SER A 471 18.21 -18.20 -5.16
C SER A 471 17.61 -16.96 -4.47
N ASN A 472 16.53 -17.10 -3.68
CA ASN A 472 15.98 -16.04 -2.83
C ASN A 472 16.08 -16.22 -1.30
N VAL A 473 16.56 -17.34 -0.74
CA VAL A 473 16.84 -17.48 0.72
C VAL A 473 18.21 -18.13 1.00
N THR A 474 18.96 -18.51 -0.04
CA THR A 474 20.40 -18.77 0.07
C THR A 474 21.09 -17.54 0.59
N TRP A 475 22.28 -17.82 1.10
CA TRP A 475 23.44 -16.96 1.04
C TRP A 475 23.38 -15.89 -0.05
N LYS A 476 22.93 -16.08 -1.30
CA LYS A 476 22.88 -14.95 -2.27
C LYS A 476 22.02 -13.76 -1.83
N GLN A 477 20.92 -13.91 -1.07
CA GLN A 477 20.22 -12.76 -0.47
C GLN A 477 20.87 -12.25 0.83
N VAL A 478 21.73 -13.04 1.47
CA VAL A 478 22.49 -12.68 2.68
C VAL A 478 23.89 -12.12 2.34
N THR A 479 24.40 -12.40 1.13
CA THR A 479 25.71 -12.01 0.58
C THR A 479 25.62 -11.08 -0.62
N ASP A 480 24.43 -10.86 -1.20
CA ASP A 480 24.10 -9.57 -1.82
C ASP A 480 24.05 -8.51 -0.73
N CYS A 481 25.25 -8.19 -0.23
CA CYS A 481 25.51 -6.94 0.46
C CYS A 481 24.97 -5.78 -0.39
N SER A 482 24.96 -5.89 -1.72
CA SER A 482 24.32 -4.96 -2.66
C SER A 482 22.85 -4.62 -2.35
N ARG A 483 22.05 -5.53 -1.76
CA ARG A 483 20.63 -5.30 -1.43
C ARG A 483 20.39 -4.71 -0.04
N TYR A 484 21.24 -5.03 0.93
CA TYR A 484 21.20 -4.42 2.27
C TYR A 484 21.96 -3.08 2.32
N PHE A 485 23.14 -3.04 1.71
CA PHE A 485 23.91 -1.84 1.35
C PHE A 485 23.53 -1.37 -0.05
N ASP A 486 22.24 -1.06 -0.21
CA ASP A 486 21.75 -0.36 -1.40
C ASP A 486 22.38 1.03 -1.44
N CYS A 487 23.45 1.16 -2.24
CA CYS A 487 24.22 2.40 -2.31
C CYS A 487 23.38 3.59 -2.78
N SER A 488 22.30 3.37 -3.54
CA SER A 488 21.37 4.44 -3.92
C SER A 488 20.66 5.05 -2.70
N LYS A 489 20.26 4.20 -1.73
CA LYS A 489 19.67 4.61 -0.46
C LYS A 489 20.68 5.20 0.51
N LEU A 490 21.94 4.77 0.45
CA LEU A 490 23.03 5.38 1.24
C LEU A 490 23.45 6.75 0.67
N THR A 491 23.27 7.01 -0.62
CA THR A 491 23.52 8.33 -1.22
C THR A 491 22.34 9.30 -1.08
N ASP A 492 21.12 8.80 -0.89
CA ASP A 492 19.96 9.65 -0.62
C ASP A 492 20.18 10.54 0.62
N VAL A 493 19.78 11.81 0.51
CA VAL A 493 19.94 12.82 1.56
C VAL A 493 18.90 12.61 2.66
N GLU A 494 17.66 12.25 2.29
CA GLU A 494 16.59 12.03 3.28
C GLU A 494 16.91 10.79 4.13
N GLN A 495 17.25 9.66 3.48
CA GLN A 495 17.63 8.43 4.17
C GLN A 495 18.86 8.60 5.08
N ARG A 496 19.91 9.31 4.62
CA ARG A 496 21.08 9.60 5.47
C ARG A 496 20.72 10.42 6.70
N ARG A 497 19.83 11.40 6.57
CA ARG A 497 19.42 12.23 7.71
C ARG A 497 18.51 11.47 8.67
N PHE A 498 17.53 10.72 8.17
CA PHE A 498 16.74 9.78 8.97
C PHE A 498 17.67 8.86 9.78
N MET A 499 18.67 8.28 9.12
CA MET A 499 19.67 7.41 9.75
C MET A 499 20.49 8.13 10.83
N VAL A 500 21.07 9.30 10.54
CA VAL A 500 21.87 10.07 11.52
C VAL A 500 21.02 10.47 12.72
N VAL A 501 19.85 11.07 12.47
CA VAL A 501 19.03 11.64 13.55
C VAL A 501 18.43 10.56 14.44
N ASN A 502 17.94 9.44 13.88
CA ASN A 502 17.44 8.34 14.69
C ASN A 502 18.55 7.60 15.44
N SER A 503 19.76 7.50 14.86
CA SER A 503 20.92 6.98 15.57
C SER A 503 21.32 7.91 16.73
N LEU A 504 21.33 9.22 16.52
CA LEU A 504 21.60 10.20 17.57
C LEU A 504 20.52 10.19 18.66
N ALA A 505 19.23 10.16 18.31
CA ALA A 505 18.15 10.08 19.30
C ALA A 505 18.26 8.82 20.17
N LEU A 506 18.61 7.67 19.57
CA LEU A 506 18.82 6.43 20.30
C LEU A 506 20.05 6.51 21.23
N LEU A 507 21.18 7.00 20.72
CA LEU A 507 22.42 7.16 21.49
C LEU A 507 22.29 8.19 22.61
N PHE A 508 21.57 9.30 22.39
CA PHE A 508 21.25 10.25 23.44
C PHE A 508 20.32 9.63 24.49
N SER A 509 19.29 8.89 24.09
CA SER A 509 18.40 8.22 25.05
C SER A 509 19.15 7.18 25.88
N PHE A 510 20.10 6.46 25.27
CA PHE A 510 20.98 5.52 25.97
C PHE A 510 21.89 6.25 26.96
N TYR A 511 22.45 7.40 26.57
CA TYR A 511 23.25 8.24 27.46
C TYR A 511 22.42 8.81 28.64
N PHE A 512 21.19 9.26 28.39
CA PHE A 512 20.31 9.77 29.45
C PHE A 512 19.90 8.66 30.43
N GLY A 513 19.47 7.49 29.94
CA GLY A 513 19.14 6.34 30.77
C GLY A 513 20.34 5.75 31.54
N GLY A 514 21.52 5.79 30.93
CA GLY A 514 22.77 5.30 31.52
C GLY A 514 23.29 6.15 32.69
N TRP A 515 23.41 7.47 32.47
CA TRP A 515 24.22 8.35 33.33
C TRP A 515 23.45 9.51 34.00
N LEU A 516 22.22 9.86 33.60
CA LEU A 516 21.48 10.99 34.19
C LEU A 516 20.64 10.57 35.43
N THR A 517 21.34 10.27 36.51
CA THR A 517 20.77 9.66 37.75
C THR A 517 19.78 10.52 38.55
N CYS A 518 19.58 11.79 38.20
CA CYS A 518 18.70 12.71 38.94
C CYS A 518 17.21 12.61 38.57
N VAL A 519 16.86 11.94 37.47
CA VAL A 519 15.48 11.81 36.98
C VAL A 519 15.09 10.36 36.74
N THR A 520 15.98 9.57 36.14
CA THR A 520 15.75 8.16 35.78
C THR A 520 16.42 7.23 36.78
N THR A 521 16.07 5.94 36.75
CA THR A 521 16.89 4.91 37.44
C THR A 521 18.26 4.81 36.79
N GLN A 522 19.32 4.87 37.61
CA GLN A 522 20.70 4.73 37.16
C GLN A 522 20.88 3.45 36.33
N ARG A 523 21.45 3.60 35.12
CA ARG A 523 21.65 2.52 34.13
C ARG A 523 20.33 1.86 33.64
N ASN A 524 19.27 2.63 33.41
CA ASN A 524 18.06 2.12 32.75
C ASN A 524 18.17 2.17 31.21
N ALA A 525 17.94 1.05 30.54
CA ALA A 525 17.89 0.93 29.08
C ALA A 525 16.50 1.24 28.48
N GLU A 526 15.45 1.31 29.31
CA GLU A 526 14.04 1.35 28.89
C GLU A 526 13.69 2.55 28.00
N SER A 527 14.19 3.75 28.31
CA SER A 527 13.99 4.95 27.48
C SER A 527 14.53 4.75 26.05
N ALA A 528 15.73 4.18 25.92
CA ALA A 528 16.35 3.91 24.63
C ALA A 528 15.69 2.73 23.90
N SER A 529 15.21 1.71 24.63
CA SER A 529 14.37 0.66 24.06
C SER A 529 13.09 1.26 23.45
N ILE A 530 12.42 2.19 24.15
CA ILE A 530 11.26 2.90 23.63
C ILE A 530 11.65 3.71 22.38
N VAL A 531 12.74 4.49 22.41
CA VAL A 531 13.24 5.21 21.22
C VAL A 531 13.48 4.26 20.04
N SER A 532 14.00 3.05 20.26
CA SER A 532 14.24 2.09 19.16
C SER A 532 12.94 1.64 18.46
N ILE A 533 11.86 1.48 19.23
CA ILE A 533 10.52 1.14 18.75
C ILE A 533 9.90 2.34 18.01
N LEU A 534 10.03 3.54 18.58
CA LEU A 534 9.41 4.74 18.03
C LEU A 534 10.16 5.31 16.80
N ALA A 535 11.48 5.30 16.79
CA ALA A 535 12.31 5.84 15.70
C ALA A 535 12.35 4.94 14.44
N SER A 536 11.83 3.70 14.52
CA SER A 536 11.98 2.73 13.43
C SER A 536 11.09 2.98 12.20
N SER A 537 10.01 3.76 12.30
CA SER A 537 9.09 3.97 11.16
C SER A 537 9.42 5.21 10.32
N LYS A 538 9.67 4.99 9.02
CA LYS A 538 9.73 6.04 7.99
C LYS A 538 8.32 6.52 7.60
N GLY A 539 7.55 7.01 8.57
CA GLY A 539 6.26 7.63 8.26
C GLY A 539 6.48 9.02 7.67
N VAL A 540 5.99 9.24 6.45
CA VAL A 540 5.53 10.57 6.04
C VAL A 540 4.38 10.93 7.01
N GLY A 541 4.34 12.18 7.50
CA GLY A 541 3.39 12.60 8.52
C GLY A 541 3.86 13.79 9.33
N SER A 542 2.93 14.56 9.92
CA SER A 542 3.24 15.45 11.03
C SER A 542 3.80 14.63 12.19
N ALA A 543 5.12 14.68 12.39
CA ALA A 543 5.82 13.92 13.42
C ALA A 543 5.20 14.12 14.81
N MET A 544 4.74 15.34 15.11
CA MET A 544 4.09 15.70 16.37
C MET A 544 2.81 14.89 16.63
N ILE A 545 1.91 14.74 15.65
CA ILE A 545 0.66 13.96 15.83
C ILE A 545 0.99 12.50 16.09
N ARG A 546 1.93 11.94 15.31
CA ARG A 546 2.39 10.56 15.50
C ARG A 546 3.05 10.36 16.87
N ASN A 547 3.85 11.31 17.33
CA ASN A 547 4.51 11.27 18.65
C ASN A 547 3.52 11.45 19.81
N LEU A 548 2.42 12.18 19.61
CA LEU A 548 1.30 12.21 20.56
C LEU A 548 0.58 10.87 20.64
N SER A 549 0.21 10.25 19.51
CA SER A 549 -0.42 8.92 19.50
C SER A 549 0.49 7.82 20.07
N ARG A 550 1.82 7.96 19.92
CA ARG A 550 2.82 7.11 20.60
C ARG A 550 2.74 7.27 22.13
N LEU A 551 2.71 8.52 22.62
CA LEU A 551 2.60 8.82 24.05
C LEU A 551 1.30 8.25 24.64
N GLU A 552 0.17 8.52 23.97
CA GLU A 552 -1.14 8.01 24.36
C GLU A 552 -1.15 6.49 24.45
N GLY A 553 -0.68 5.79 23.41
CA GLY A 553 -0.65 4.33 23.37
C GLY A 553 0.19 3.68 24.48
N VAL A 554 1.43 4.16 24.70
CA VAL A 554 2.31 3.60 25.73
C VAL A 554 1.83 3.98 27.15
N VAL A 555 1.54 5.25 27.40
CA VAL A 555 1.19 5.72 28.76
C VAL A 555 -0.17 5.16 29.19
N LEU A 556 -1.16 5.08 28.30
CA LEU A 556 -2.43 4.42 28.61
C LEU A 556 -2.24 2.91 28.78
N GLY A 557 -1.41 2.27 27.94
CA GLY A 557 -1.06 0.85 28.07
C GLY A 557 -0.52 0.52 29.45
N VAL A 558 0.57 1.17 29.85
CA VAL A 558 1.21 0.93 31.16
C VAL A 558 0.27 1.31 32.32
N SER A 559 -0.35 2.48 32.27
CA SER A 559 -1.17 2.99 33.39
C SER A 559 -2.45 2.17 33.60
N VAL A 560 -3.18 1.85 32.52
CA VAL A 560 -4.40 1.02 32.61
C VAL A 560 -4.03 -0.42 32.95
N GLY A 561 -2.98 -0.99 32.35
CA GLY A 561 -2.50 -2.33 32.66
C GLY A 561 -2.11 -2.49 34.14
N LYS A 562 -1.34 -1.54 34.70
CA LYS A 562 -1.00 -1.53 36.14
C LYS A 562 -2.21 -1.29 37.04
N LEU A 563 -3.13 -0.40 36.68
CA LEU A 563 -4.33 -0.15 37.46
C LEU A 563 -5.25 -1.37 37.51
N VAL A 564 -5.47 -2.04 36.38
CA VAL A 564 -6.27 -3.27 36.29
C VAL A 564 -5.59 -4.41 37.03
N HIS A 565 -4.27 -4.58 36.89
CA HIS A 565 -3.49 -5.55 37.67
C HIS A 565 -3.67 -5.31 39.19
N ALA A 566 -3.45 -4.10 39.67
CA ALA A 566 -3.62 -3.74 41.08
C ALA A 566 -5.05 -3.97 41.61
N LEU A 567 -6.08 -3.82 40.76
CA LEU A 567 -7.47 -4.05 41.13
C LEU A 567 -7.89 -5.53 41.11
N THR A 568 -7.15 -6.42 40.44
CA THR A 568 -7.60 -7.81 40.18
C THR A 568 -6.63 -8.89 40.63
N ALA A 569 -5.32 -8.65 40.66
CA ALA A 569 -4.28 -9.67 40.81
C ALA A 569 -4.00 -10.13 42.26
N TYR A 570 -5.05 -10.42 43.01
CA TYR A 570 -4.95 -11.11 44.30
C TYR A 570 -4.61 -12.59 44.08
N CYS A 571 -3.74 -13.18 44.92
CA CYS A 571 -3.52 -14.64 44.97
C CYS A 571 -4.71 -15.44 45.56
N SER A 572 -5.93 -15.04 45.24
CA SER A 572 -7.18 -15.73 45.58
C SER A 572 -7.82 -16.29 44.31
N TRP A 573 -8.65 -17.32 44.44
CA TRP A 573 -9.32 -17.93 43.28
C TRP A 573 -10.18 -16.91 42.50
N TYR A 574 -10.82 -15.95 43.18
CA TYR A 574 -11.62 -14.92 42.55
C TYR A 574 -10.75 -13.82 41.92
N GLY A 575 -9.61 -13.46 42.53
CA GLY A 575 -8.64 -12.52 41.96
C GLY A 575 -8.02 -13.07 40.67
N ASN A 576 -7.63 -14.34 40.69
CA ASN A 576 -7.16 -15.06 39.51
C ASN A 576 -8.21 -15.06 38.38
N VAL A 577 -9.48 -15.37 38.69
CA VAL A 577 -10.58 -15.32 37.70
C VAL A 577 -10.80 -13.90 37.15
N LEU A 578 -10.78 -12.87 38.00
CA LEU A 578 -10.92 -11.48 37.59
C LEU A 578 -9.74 -11.02 36.72
N THR A 579 -8.51 -11.43 37.04
CA THR A 579 -7.30 -11.10 36.28
C THR A 579 -7.31 -11.78 34.91
N ILE A 580 -7.70 -13.07 34.85
CA ILE A 580 -7.89 -13.82 33.62
C ILE A 580 -8.93 -13.14 32.71
N LEU A 581 -10.09 -12.77 33.26
CA LEU A 581 -11.16 -12.10 32.51
C LEU A 581 -10.71 -10.71 32.03
N SER A 582 -10.04 -9.95 32.89
CA SER A 582 -9.57 -8.60 32.56
C SER A 582 -8.47 -8.61 31.50
N PHE A 583 -7.52 -9.56 31.58
CA PHE A 583 -6.51 -9.77 30.55
C PHE A 583 -7.15 -10.07 29.19
N PHE A 584 -8.11 -11.00 29.14
CA PHE A 584 -8.80 -11.35 27.91
C PHE A 584 -9.57 -10.15 27.32
N LEU A 585 -10.36 -9.45 28.13
CA LEU A 585 -11.16 -8.31 27.67
C LEU A 585 -10.28 -7.12 27.25
N PHE A 586 -9.22 -6.83 28.00
CA PHE A 586 -8.27 -5.76 27.70
C PHE A 586 -7.52 -6.01 26.40
N LEU A 587 -6.96 -7.22 26.22
CA LEU A 587 -6.24 -7.58 25.00
C LEU A 587 -7.20 -7.65 23.79
N ALA A 588 -8.42 -8.19 23.96
CA ALA A 588 -9.39 -8.27 22.88
C ALA A 588 -9.90 -6.90 22.44
N GLY A 589 -10.15 -5.98 23.39
CA GLY A 589 -10.51 -4.60 23.09
C GLY A 589 -9.38 -3.83 22.39
N SER A 590 -8.15 -4.00 22.86
CA SER A 590 -6.97 -3.34 22.29
C SER A 590 -6.63 -3.85 20.88
N LEU A 591 -6.72 -5.17 20.65
CA LEU A 591 -6.56 -5.77 19.33
C LEU A 591 -7.73 -5.43 18.39
N LEU A 592 -8.96 -5.30 18.89
CA LEU A 592 -10.07 -4.81 18.07
C LEU A 592 -9.84 -3.36 17.60
N LEU A 593 -9.34 -2.50 18.50
CA LEU A 593 -8.94 -1.12 18.16
C LEU A 593 -7.81 -1.13 17.11
N TYR A 594 -6.81 -2.00 17.29
CA TYR A 594 -5.70 -2.19 16.35
C TYR A 594 -6.19 -2.60 14.94
N PHE A 595 -7.07 -3.58 14.84
CA PHE A 595 -7.52 -4.14 13.56
C PHE A 595 -8.62 -3.33 12.87
N HIS A 596 -9.48 -2.60 13.60
CA HIS A 596 -10.64 -1.94 13.01
C HIS A 596 -10.50 -0.41 12.85
N SER A 597 -9.76 0.27 13.72
CA SER A 597 -9.68 1.74 13.65
C SER A 597 -8.56 2.21 12.73
N THR A 598 -8.89 2.87 11.62
CA THR A 598 -7.90 3.50 10.73
C THR A 598 -7.06 4.57 11.43
N ASN A 599 -7.66 5.34 12.35
CA ASN A 599 -6.99 6.44 13.05
C ASN A 599 -6.24 5.97 14.31
N TYR A 600 -6.78 4.99 15.03
CA TYR A 600 -6.24 4.54 16.33
C TYR A 600 -5.59 3.16 16.29
N SER A 601 -5.39 2.57 15.10
CA SER A 601 -4.76 1.25 14.93
C SER A 601 -3.46 1.13 15.74
N TYR A 602 -2.54 2.07 15.51
CA TYR A 602 -1.23 2.09 16.17
C TYR A 602 -1.33 2.30 17.70
N VAL A 603 -2.28 3.13 18.16
CA VAL A 603 -2.58 3.30 19.60
C VAL A 603 -3.05 1.98 20.20
N GLY A 604 -3.96 1.26 19.53
CA GLY A 604 -4.45 -0.06 19.96
C GLY A 604 -3.35 -1.13 20.03
N CYS A 605 -2.38 -1.10 19.09
CA CYS A 605 -1.22 -1.99 19.11
C CYS A 605 -0.34 -1.74 20.34
N LEU A 606 0.00 -0.46 20.63
CA LEU A 606 0.79 -0.09 21.80
C LEU A 606 0.05 -0.37 23.13
N LEU A 607 -1.25 -0.11 23.17
CA LEU A 607 -2.12 -0.39 24.31
C LEU A 607 -2.13 -1.90 24.64
N ALA A 608 -2.27 -2.75 23.61
CA ALA A 608 -2.19 -4.21 23.74
C ALA A 608 -0.79 -4.65 24.21
N ALA A 609 0.26 -4.13 23.57
CA ALA A 609 1.66 -4.46 23.83
C ALA A 609 2.06 -4.19 25.28
N TYR A 610 1.99 -2.94 25.72
CA TYR A 610 2.45 -2.54 27.05
C TYR A 610 1.46 -2.91 28.15
N GLY A 611 0.15 -2.86 27.89
CA GLY A 611 -0.86 -3.18 28.89
C GLY A 611 -0.87 -4.67 29.28
N THR A 612 -0.64 -5.58 28.33
CA THR A 612 -0.53 -7.02 28.66
C THR A 612 0.73 -7.34 29.45
N GLN A 613 1.87 -6.71 29.17
CA GLN A 613 3.08 -6.85 29.98
C GLN A 613 2.84 -6.51 31.45
N MET A 614 2.08 -5.45 31.72
CA MET A 614 1.78 -5.02 33.09
C MET A 614 0.80 -5.97 33.82
N LEU A 615 -0.07 -6.66 33.08
CA LEU A 615 -1.04 -7.63 33.62
C LEU A 615 -0.43 -9.01 33.94
N VAL A 616 0.72 -9.36 33.35
CA VAL A 616 1.37 -10.69 33.49
C VAL A 616 2.50 -10.66 34.53
N THR A 617 2.39 -9.78 35.53
CA THR A 617 3.39 -9.63 36.62
C THR A 617 3.18 -10.60 37.81
N GLY A 618 2.30 -11.59 37.68
CA GLY A 618 1.96 -12.57 38.73
C GLY A 618 0.89 -12.07 39.70
N CYS A 619 0.43 -12.94 40.60
CA CYS A 619 -0.48 -12.55 41.68
C CYS A 619 0.30 -11.99 42.89
N VAL A 620 -0.34 -11.14 43.69
CA VAL A 620 0.26 -10.51 44.88
C VAL A 620 -0.41 -11.00 46.17
N ASP A 621 0.41 -11.33 47.15
CA ASP A 621 -0.02 -11.70 48.50
C ASP A 621 -0.24 -10.47 49.39
N LYS A 622 -1.47 -10.34 49.91
CA LYS A 622 -1.96 -9.38 50.93
C LYS A 622 -2.28 -7.95 50.46
N VAL A 623 -3.07 -7.27 51.30
CA VAL A 623 -3.89 -6.08 51.04
C VAL A 623 -3.09 -4.76 50.96
N SER A 624 -1.75 -4.79 50.92
CA SER A 624 -0.94 -3.58 50.70
C SER A 624 -0.83 -3.24 49.21
N ILE A 625 -1.98 -3.00 48.57
CA ILE A 625 -2.07 -2.51 47.18
C ILE A 625 -1.75 -1.01 47.12
N ALA A 626 -0.57 -0.64 47.63
CA ALA A 626 0.08 0.53 47.10
C ALA A 626 0.53 0.15 45.69
N VAL A 627 -0.19 0.62 44.67
CA VAL A 627 0.38 0.72 43.31
C VAL A 627 1.75 1.37 43.50
N ASP A 628 2.82 0.74 43.02
CA ASP A 628 4.14 1.35 43.11
C ASP A 628 4.18 2.56 42.17
N ALA A 629 3.73 3.69 42.72
CA ALA A 629 3.67 4.97 42.05
C ALA A 629 5.07 5.44 41.63
N ARG A 630 6.14 4.95 42.29
CA ARG A 630 7.52 5.23 41.90
C ARG A 630 7.92 4.44 40.66
N ALA A 631 7.57 3.16 40.57
CA ALA A 631 7.79 2.38 39.34
C ALA A 631 6.94 2.91 38.17
N LEU A 632 5.65 3.18 38.39
CA LEU A 632 4.79 3.76 37.35
C LEU A 632 5.30 5.13 36.88
N TRP A 633 5.68 6.01 37.81
CA TRP A 633 6.25 7.32 37.50
C TRP A 633 7.54 7.21 36.66
N ARG A 634 8.45 6.27 37.00
CA ARG A 634 9.67 6.04 36.22
C ARG A 634 9.38 5.66 34.78
N ILE A 635 8.52 4.66 34.54
CA ILE A 635 8.17 4.23 33.17
C ILE A 635 7.53 5.37 32.38
N VAL A 636 6.63 6.15 33.00
CA VAL A 636 6.01 7.31 32.36
C VAL A 636 7.03 8.41 32.04
N VAL A 637 7.95 8.71 32.95
CA VAL A 637 9.03 9.69 32.73
C VAL A 637 10.01 9.24 31.65
N ASP A 638 10.44 7.98 31.66
CA ASP A 638 11.33 7.40 30.66
C ASP A 638 10.67 7.39 29.26
N THR A 639 9.35 7.15 29.21
CA THR A 639 8.53 7.28 27.99
C THR A 639 8.47 8.73 27.50
N ILE A 640 8.24 9.70 28.39
CA ILE A 640 8.19 11.12 28.04
C ILE A 640 9.56 11.61 27.53
N ILE A 641 10.65 11.19 28.17
CA ILE A 641 12.03 11.49 27.72
C ILE A 641 12.28 10.89 26.33
N ALA A 642 11.94 9.61 26.12
CA ALA A 642 12.08 8.95 24.83
C ALA A 642 11.32 9.70 23.72
N ILE A 643 10.08 10.10 23.99
CA ILE A 643 9.24 10.82 23.02
C ILE A 643 9.69 12.26 22.80
N ALA A 644 10.22 12.94 23.83
CA ALA A 644 10.84 14.25 23.68
C ALA A 644 12.10 14.16 22.81
N LEU A 645 12.95 13.16 23.00
CA LEU A 645 14.16 12.94 22.20
C LEU A 645 13.83 12.57 20.74
N VAL A 646 12.84 11.70 20.51
CA VAL A 646 12.34 11.40 19.16
C VAL A 646 11.70 12.62 18.51
N SER A 647 10.95 13.44 19.25
CA SER A 647 10.33 14.66 18.70
C SER A 647 11.35 15.75 18.37
N VAL A 648 12.35 15.97 19.23
CA VAL A 648 13.48 16.86 18.94
C VAL A 648 14.29 16.32 17.76
N GLY A 649 14.47 14.99 17.68
CA GLY A 649 15.00 14.30 16.51
C GLY A 649 14.20 14.64 15.26
N ASP A 650 12.91 14.30 15.20
CA ASP A 650 12.03 14.58 14.07
C ASP A 650 12.08 16.07 13.65
N CYS A 651 12.04 17.02 14.60
CA CYS A 651 12.20 18.46 14.32
C CYS A 651 13.58 18.84 13.74
N ILE A 652 14.64 18.10 14.08
CA ILE A 652 15.99 18.24 13.50
C ILE A 652 16.14 17.42 12.19
N ALA A 653 15.26 16.44 11.94
CA ALA A 653 15.22 15.58 10.76
C ALA A 653 14.34 16.15 9.61
N GLU A 654 13.42 17.06 9.91
CA GLU A 654 12.62 17.80 8.92
C GLU A 654 13.34 19.12 8.54
N THR A 655 13.86 19.24 7.31
CA THR A 655 14.35 20.54 6.76
C THR A 655 13.23 21.25 6.03
N GLU A 656 12.42 20.44 5.35
CA GLU A 656 11.36 20.91 4.48
C GLU A 656 10.04 20.66 5.17
N ARG A 657 9.26 21.75 5.26
CA ARG A 657 7.89 21.73 5.74
C ARG A 657 7.06 20.75 4.93
N PRO A 658 6.04 20.10 5.53
CA PRO A 658 5.16 19.18 4.80
C PRO A 658 4.58 19.78 3.52
N SER A 659 4.24 21.07 3.48
CA SER A 659 3.77 21.72 2.23
C SER A 659 4.84 21.91 1.16
N THR A 660 6.09 22.16 1.56
CA THR A 660 7.22 22.24 0.63
C THR A 660 7.48 20.86 0.02
N LYS A 661 7.46 19.80 0.84
CA LYS A 661 7.54 18.42 0.36
C LYS A 661 6.38 18.07 -0.58
N ALA A 662 5.13 18.34 -0.18
CA ALA A 662 3.94 18.11 -1.01
C ALA A 662 4.05 18.81 -2.37
N THR A 663 4.53 20.07 -2.39
CA THR A 663 4.76 20.85 -3.61
C THR A 663 5.88 20.26 -4.47
N ASN A 664 7.02 19.91 -3.86
CA ASN A 664 8.16 19.31 -4.55
C ASN A 664 7.80 17.94 -5.14
N THR A 665 7.10 17.07 -4.40
CA THR A 665 6.66 15.76 -4.87
C THR A 665 5.58 15.85 -5.95
N LEU A 666 4.67 16.82 -5.88
CA LEU A 666 3.73 17.10 -6.97
C LEU A 666 4.48 17.57 -8.22
N TYR A 667 5.42 18.51 -8.09
CA TYR A 667 6.28 18.95 -9.19
C TYR A 667 7.09 17.79 -9.80
N GLU A 668 7.63 16.89 -8.97
CA GLU A 668 8.29 15.67 -9.41
C GLU A 668 7.34 14.72 -10.15
N ALA A 669 6.08 14.60 -9.74
CA ALA A 669 5.08 13.81 -10.46
C ALA A 669 4.82 14.38 -11.87
N TRP A 670 4.67 15.71 -11.99
CA TRP A 670 4.55 16.37 -13.30
C TRP A 670 5.83 16.24 -14.14
N ALA A 671 7.01 16.32 -13.52
CA ALA A 671 8.29 16.09 -14.18
C ALA A 671 8.45 14.63 -14.65
N GLU A 672 7.95 13.66 -13.89
CA GLU A 672 7.93 12.25 -14.30
C GLU A 672 6.92 12.01 -15.42
N GLY A 673 5.79 12.72 -15.44
CA GLY A 673 4.89 12.74 -16.60
C GLY A 673 5.59 13.25 -17.86
N LEU A 674 6.40 14.31 -17.77
CA LEU A 674 7.22 14.77 -18.88
C LEU A 674 8.29 13.75 -19.31
N ARG A 675 8.92 13.03 -18.37
CA ARG A 675 9.86 11.93 -18.67
C ARG A 675 9.15 10.76 -19.36
N SER A 676 7.99 10.35 -18.85
CA SER A 676 7.11 9.32 -19.41
C SER A 676 6.69 9.68 -20.83
N MET A 677 6.26 10.93 -21.04
CA MET A 677 5.97 11.47 -22.36
C MET A 677 7.20 11.32 -23.27
N ASN A 678 8.39 11.80 -22.88
CA ASN A 678 9.62 11.63 -23.68
C ASN A 678 9.96 10.15 -23.95
N HIS A 679 9.69 9.26 -22.99
CA HIS A 679 9.92 7.82 -23.08
C HIS A 679 9.04 7.13 -24.13
N ILE A 680 7.84 7.67 -24.43
CA ILE A 680 7.06 7.24 -25.61
C ILE A 680 7.86 7.43 -26.91
N PHE A 681 8.70 8.46 -27.01
CA PHE A 681 9.48 8.78 -28.22
C PHE A 681 10.87 8.11 -28.22
N THR A 682 11.54 8.00 -27.07
CA THR A 682 12.94 7.53 -26.98
C THR A 682 13.15 6.21 -26.22
N GLY A 683 12.12 5.71 -25.53
CA GLY A 683 12.23 4.61 -24.59
C GLY A 683 12.32 3.22 -25.23
N GLU A 684 12.99 2.29 -24.54
CA GLU A 684 13.16 0.90 -24.97
C GLU A 684 11.94 0.01 -24.69
N LYS A 685 11.14 0.29 -23.65
CA LYS A 685 10.01 -0.55 -23.22
C LYS A 685 8.79 0.27 -22.76
N PRO A 686 7.55 -0.07 -23.15
CA PRO A 686 6.33 0.60 -22.66
C PRO A 686 6.08 0.35 -21.15
N GLY A 687 5.21 1.16 -20.54
CA GLY A 687 4.65 0.98 -19.20
C GLY A 687 5.51 1.47 -18.03
N ALA A 688 6.78 1.82 -18.26
CA ALA A 688 7.72 2.19 -17.21
C ALA A 688 7.44 3.59 -16.62
N GLY A 689 7.16 4.57 -17.47
CA GLY A 689 6.94 5.96 -17.08
C GLY A 689 5.67 6.15 -16.24
N PRO A 690 4.48 5.77 -16.74
CA PRO A 690 3.22 5.99 -16.04
C PRO A 690 3.14 5.34 -14.64
N LYS A 691 3.83 4.22 -14.42
CA LYS A 691 3.95 3.61 -13.09
C LYS A 691 4.83 4.43 -12.13
N ALA A 692 5.94 4.99 -12.61
CA ALA A 692 6.77 5.90 -11.82
C ALA A 692 6.02 7.19 -11.46
N MET A 693 5.24 7.73 -12.41
CA MET A 693 4.39 8.88 -12.18
C MET A 693 3.26 8.59 -11.18
N GLU A 694 2.56 7.44 -11.27
CA GLU A 694 1.49 7.08 -10.32
C GLU A 694 2.00 7.00 -8.87
N ALA A 695 3.17 6.39 -8.65
CA ALA A 695 3.79 6.34 -7.32
C ALA A 695 4.10 7.74 -6.76
N LYS A 696 4.52 8.69 -7.61
CA LYS A 696 4.77 10.09 -7.22
C LYS A 696 3.50 10.88 -6.97
N ILE A 697 2.43 10.63 -7.73
CA ILE A 697 1.10 11.21 -7.48
C ILE A 697 0.57 10.75 -6.13
N ASP A 698 0.58 9.44 -5.86
CA ASP A 698 0.03 8.88 -4.63
C ASP A 698 0.86 9.38 -3.41
N GLN A 699 2.19 9.54 -3.56
CA GLN A 699 3.06 10.20 -2.57
C GLN A 699 2.69 11.68 -2.36
N ALA A 700 2.43 12.44 -3.44
CA ALA A 700 2.02 13.84 -3.37
C ALA A 700 0.66 14.02 -2.68
N GLU A 701 -0.31 13.13 -2.93
CA GLU A 701 -1.63 13.17 -2.27
C GLU A 701 -1.51 12.95 -0.75
N LEU A 702 -0.66 12.00 -0.32
CA LEU A 702 -0.37 11.76 1.09
C LEU A 702 0.27 12.99 1.75
N MET A 703 1.34 13.53 1.17
CA MET A 703 1.99 14.74 1.68
C MET A 703 1.06 15.97 1.66
N GLY A 704 0.15 16.07 0.70
CA GLY A 704 -0.87 17.12 0.65
C GLY A 704 -1.80 17.09 1.87
N LYS A 705 -2.24 15.89 2.31
CA LYS A 705 -3.06 15.70 3.52
C LYS A 705 -2.29 16.07 4.79
N GLU A 706 -0.98 15.86 4.82
CA GLU A 706 -0.12 16.26 5.93
C GLU A 706 0.13 17.77 5.99
N ALA A 707 0.34 18.40 4.84
CA ALA A 707 0.44 19.85 4.70
C ALA A 707 -0.81 20.59 5.18
N ASN A 708 -1.98 19.93 5.17
CA ASN A 708 -3.22 20.44 5.76
C ASN A 708 -3.21 20.44 7.30
N ASN A 709 -2.44 19.52 7.90
CA ASN A 709 -2.28 19.36 9.34
C ASN A 709 -1.02 20.08 9.88
N GLU A 710 -0.36 20.86 9.02
CA GLU A 710 0.82 21.66 9.37
C GLU A 710 0.42 22.84 10.29
N PRO A 711 1.10 23.06 11.43
CA PRO A 711 0.81 24.18 12.32
C PRO A 711 1.27 25.52 11.72
N ARG A 712 0.34 26.25 11.11
CA ARG A 712 0.58 27.52 10.42
C ARG A 712 0.20 28.73 11.29
N PHE A 713 1.10 29.12 12.20
CA PHE A 713 0.86 30.25 13.12
C PHE A 713 0.91 31.63 12.46
N TRP A 714 1.71 31.80 11.39
CA TRP A 714 1.94 33.09 10.72
C TRP A 714 1.91 32.99 9.18
N ASP A 715 1.75 31.79 8.64
CA ASP A 715 1.70 31.53 7.19
C ASP A 715 0.24 31.34 6.76
N ALA A 716 -0.08 31.69 5.53
CA ALA A 716 -1.44 31.54 4.98
C ALA A 716 -1.90 30.06 5.03
N PRO A 717 -3.22 29.78 5.16
CA PRO A 717 -3.74 28.41 5.15
C PRO A 717 -3.32 27.67 3.87
N TRP A 718 -3.12 26.36 3.98
CA TRP A 718 -2.74 25.52 2.85
C TRP A 718 -3.84 25.54 1.77
N LYS A 719 -3.48 25.78 0.49
CA LYS A 719 -4.41 25.78 -0.65
C LYS A 719 -4.83 24.34 -1.04
N MET A 720 -5.36 23.57 -0.08
CA MET A 720 -5.73 22.15 -0.22
C MET A 720 -6.69 21.90 -1.39
N SER A 721 -7.65 22.81 -1.65
CA SER A 721 -8.56 22.71 -2.79
C SER A 721 -7.83 22.71 -4.13
N LEU A 722 -6.96 23.70 -4.36
CA LEU A 722 -6.11 23.80 -5.55
C LEU A 722 -5.19 22.58 -5.65
N PHE A 723 -4.49 22.22 -4.57
CA PHE A 723 -3.60 21.06 -4.56
C PHE A 723 -4.32 19.76 -4.93
N THR A 724 -5.50 19.50 -4.37
CA THR A 724 -6.33 18.34 -4.71
C THR A 724 -6.74 18.32 -6.18
N VAL A 725 -7.04 19.48 -6.76
CA VAL A 725 -7.36 19.59 -8.19
C VAL A 725 -6.12 19.28 -9.04
N LEU A 726 -4.95 19.83 -8.70
CA LEU A 726 -3.71 19.58 -9.44
C LEU A 726 -3.25 18.12 -9.36
N VAL A 727 -3.46 17.44 -8.23
CA VAL A 727 -3.27 15.98 -8.09
C VAL A 727 -4.22 15.22 -9.02
N LYS A 728 -5.51 15.61 -9.08
CA LYS A 728 -6.48 14.97 -9.99
C LYS A 728 -6.14 15.18 -11.47
N GLU A 729 -5.66 16.36 -11.86
CA GLU A 729 -5.22 16.60 -13.24
C GLU A 729 -3.94 15.82 -13.57
N ALA A 730 -3.00 15.66 -12.61
CA ALA A 730 -1.86 14.76 -12.76
C ALA A 730 -2.30 13.29 -12.94
N GLN A 731 -3.32 12.84 -12.19
CA GLN A 731 -3.93 11.51 -12.36
C GLN A 731 -4.56 11.31 -13.75
N LYS A 732 -5.12 12.36 -14.37
CA LYS A 732 -5.60 12.30 -15.76
C LYS A 732 -4.45 12.27 -16.76
N MET A 733 -3.45 13.14 -16.61
CA MET A 733 -2.24 13.11 -17.45
C MET A 733 -1.59 11.74 -17.42
N ASN A 734 -1.50 11.10 -16.25
CA ASN A 734 -0.93 9.75 -16.14
C ASN A 734 -1.74 8.69 -16.92
N VAL A 735 -3.08 8.79 -16.92
CA VAL A 735 -3.93 7.92 -17.74
C VAL A 735 -3.62 8.13 -19.21
N LEU A 736 -3.68 9.38 -19.68
CA LEU A 736 -3.48 9.71 -21.10
C LEU A 736 -2.11 9.25 -21.61
N LEU A 737 -1.06 9.45 -20.81
CA LEU A 737 0.29 8.97 -21.14
C LEU A 737 0.33 7.44 -21.18
N ALA A 738 -0.33 6.73 -20.26
CA ALA A 738 -0.48 5.28 -20.35
C ALA A 738 -1.28 4.88 -21.60
N SER A 739 -2.39 5.54 -21.93
CA SER A 739 -3.19 5.29 -23.14
C SER A 739 -2.34 5.43 -24.41
N MET A 740 -1.55 6.50 -24.49
CA MET A 740 -0.60 6.75 -25.59
C MET A 740 0.48 5.66 -25.67
N GLU A 741 1.05 5.22 -24.54
CA GLU A 741 1.97 4.07 -24.51
C GLU A 741 1.29 2.79 -24.98
N TRP A 742 0.10 2.48 -24.47
CA TRP A 742 -0.67 1.26 -24.78
C TRP A 742 -1.15 1.21 -26.23
N SER A 743 -1.43 2.35 -26.86
CA SER A 743 -1.80 2.44 -28.27
C SER A 743 -0.63 2.18 -29.24
N LEU A 744 0.60 2.36 -28.78
CA LEU A 744 1.84 2.14 -29.54
C LEU A 744 2.63 0.90 -29.06
N ALA A 745 2.12 0.19 -28.07
CA ALA A 745 2.65 -1.10 -27.62
C ALA A 745 2.18 -2.23 -28.55
N ASP A 746 2.93 -3.33 -28.56
CA ASP A 746 2.45 -4.59 -29.16
C ASP A 746 1.43 -5.27 -28.24
N SER A 747 0.80 -6.35 -28.73
CA SER A 747 -0.37 -6.99 -28.10
C SER A 747 -0.19 -7.34 -26.62
N ASP A 748 1.03 -7.69 -26.25
CA ASP A 748 1.37 -8.24 -24.94
C ASP A 748 1.73 -7.14 -23.92
N GLY A 749 1.98 -5.91 -24.40
CA GLY A 749 2.36 -4.77 -23.56
C GLY A 749 3.81 -4.75 -23.09
N GLU A 750 4.67 -5.67 -23.55
CA GLU A 750 6.07 -5.75 -23.12
C GLU A 750 7.05 -5.12 -24.12
N GLN A 751 6.63 -4.98 -25.38
CA GLN A 751 7.42 -4.44 -26.48
C GLN A 751 6.63 -3.37 -27.22
N TRP A 752 7.33 -2.54 -27.97
CA TRP A 752 6.72 -1.51 -28.83
C TRP A 752 6.28 -2.10 -30.16
N SER A 753 5.18 -1.60 -30.71
CA SER A 753 4.70 -2.04 -32.02
C SER A 753 5.63 -1.61 -33.16
N ALA A 754 5.60 -2.33 -34.27
CA ALA A 754 6.28 -1.91 -35.50
C ALA A 754 5.80 -0.53 -36.00
N VAL A 755 4.54 -0.17 -35.69
CA VAL A 755 3.91 1.11 -36.06
C VAL A 755 4.61 2.27 -35.35
N ARG A 756 4.91 2.15 -34.05
CA ARG A 756 5.70 3.15 -33.32
C ARG A 756 7.00 3.48 -34.05
N SER A 757 7.75 2.46 -34.47
CA SER A 757 9.04 2.63 -35.15
C SER A 757 8.93 3.38 -36.48
N GLN A 758 7.78 3.34 -37.16
CA GLN A 758 7.50 4.14 -38.35
C GLN A 758 7.06 5.57 -37.96
N VAL A 759 6.12 5.69 -37.03
CA VAL A 759 5.54 6.96 -36.57
C VAL A 759 6.61 7.88 -35.95
N VAL A 760 7.51 7.35 -35.12
CA VAL A 760 8.64 8.06 -34.49
C VAL A 760 9.56 8.73 -35.52
N GLN A 761 9.63 8.21 -36.74
CA GLN A 761 10.48 8.76 -37.80
C GLN A 761 9.85 9.96 -38.53
N SER A 762 8.52 10.13 -38.48
CA SER A 762 7.83 11.28 -39.12
C SER A 762 8.20 12.62 -38.48
N ASP A 763 8.20 13.69 -39.27
CA ASP A 763 8.50 15.04 -38.79
C ASP A 763 7.30 15.66 -38.05
N GLU A 764 6.08 15.23 -38.38
CA GLU A 764 4.84 15.60 -37.70
C GLU A 764 4.81 15.08 -36.27
N PHE A 765 5.29 13.86 -36.02
CA PHE A 765 5.37 13.29 -34.68
C PHE A 765 6.45 13.95 -33.83
N LYS A 766 7.59 14.34 -34.43
CA LYS A 766 8.61 15.19 -33.77
C LYS A 766 8.07 16.58 -33.45
N THR A 767 7.27 17.15 -34.36
CA THR A 767 6.59 18.44 -34.15
C THR A 767 5.61 18.35 -32.98
N LEU A 768 4.72 17.35 -33.00
CA LEU A 768 3.79 17.01 -31.91
C LEU A 768 4.52 16.82 -30.57
N HIS A 769 5.63 16.06 -30.56
CA HIS A 769 6.47 15.87 -29.37
C HIS A 769 6.97 17.19 -28.82
N SER A 770 7.57 18.03 -29.67
CA SER A 770 8.10 19.33 -29.27
C SER A 770 7.03 20.28 -28.75
N GLN A 771 5.82 20.24 -29.33
CA GLN A 771 4.68 21.00 -28.87
C GLN A 771 4.29 20.56 -27.46
N LEU A 772 3.83 19.30 -27.27
CA LEU A 772 3.43 18.73 -25.97
C LEU A 772 4.50 18.92 -24.88
N ARG A 773 5.77 18.74 -25.24
CA ARG A 773 6.91 18.99 -24.36
C ARG A 773 6.95 20.42 -23.85
N ASN A 774 6.73 21.40 -24.70
CA ASN A 774 6.76 22.80 -24.31
C ASN A 774 5.56 23.18 -23.42
N GLU A 775 4.37 22.62 -23.68
CA GLU A 775 3.16 22.89 -22.89
C GLU A 775 3.29 22.34 -21.46
N ILE A 776 3.71 21.07 -21.31
CA ILE A 776 3.92 20.45 -20.00
C ILE A 776 5.05 21.16 -19.23
N ASN A 777 6.13 21.60 -19.91
CA ASN A 777 7.15 22.44 -19.28
C ASN A 777 6.60 23.80 -18.81
N GLY A 778 5.71 24.42 -19.59
CA GLY A 778 5.04 25.67 -19.21
C GLY A 778 4.23 25.53 -17.91
N VAL A 779 3.37 24.50 -17.82
CA VAL A 779 2.62 24.20 -16.59
C VAL A 779 3.53 23.85 -15.42
N LEU A 780 4.61 23.11 -15.66
CA LEU A 780 5.58 22.73 -14.64
C LEU A 780 6.33 23.95 -14.06
N LEU A 781 6.57 24.99 -14.85
CA LEU A 781 7.06 26.29 -14.37
C LEU A 781 6.00 27.04 -13.55
N MET A 782 4.74 27.07 -13.99
CA MET A 782 3.62 27.72 -13.26
C MET A 782 3.37 27.07 -11.89
N LEU A 783 3.32 25.73 -11.83
CA LEU A 783 3.14 24.94 -10.60
C LEU A 783 4.16 25.31 -9.53
N LYS A 784 5.42 25.51 -9.94
CA LYS A 784 6.52 25.88 -9.05
C LYS A 784 6.43 27.33 -8.56
N GLY A 785 5.78 28.22 -9.30
CA GLY A 785 5.50 29.58 -8.85
C GLY A 785 4.40 29.61 -7.78
N GLU A 786 3.26 28.97 -8.06
CA GLU A 786 2.02 29.18 -7.31
C GLU A 786 1.96 28.45 -5.96
N LEU A 787 2.51 27.23 -5.86
CA LEU A 787 2.43 26.44 -4.63
C LEU A 787 3.54 26.75 -3.60
N VAL A 788 4.56 27.53 -3.98
CA VAL A 788 5.67 27.86 -3.09
C VAL A 788 5.25 28.97 -2.11
N PRO A 789 5.32 28.75 -0.78
CA PRO A 789 4.87 29.73 0.20
C PRO A 789 5.69 31.03 0.12
N SER A 790 5.01 32.18 0.14
CA SER A 790 5.50 33.50 -0.28
C SER A 790 6.70 34.07 0.49
N ARG A 791 7.21 33.40 1.54
CA ARG A 791 8.35 33.86 2.35
C ARG A 791 9.73 33.39 1.87
N THR A 792 9.84 32.28 1.14
CA THR A 792 11.10 31.92 0.44
C THR A 792 11.35 32.82 -0.77
N VAL A 793 10.34 33.58 -1.19
CA VAL A 793 10.36 34.50 -2.33
C VAL A 793 10.81 35.91 -1.89
N GLN A 794 12.00 35.98 -1.30
CA GLN A 794 12.83 37.20 -1.33
C GLN A 794 13.91 37.13 -2.45
N ALA A 795 13.87 36.08 -3.27
CA ALA A 795 14.71 35.96 -4.45
C ALA A 795 14.17 36.86 -5.59
N PRO A 796 15.02 37.65 -6.27
CA PRO A 796 14.61 38.47 -7.42
C PRO A 796 14.13 37.64 -8.64
N SER A 797 14.16 36.31 -8.55
CA SER A 797 13.70 35.39 -9.59
C SER A 797 12.17 35.33 -9.75
N ALA A 798 11.37 35.52 -8.70
CA ALA A 798 9.90 35.51 -8.86
C ALA A 798 9.38 36.86 -9.37
N GLU A 799 10.00 37.96 -8.93
CA GLU A 799 9.71 39.28 -9.51
C GLU A 799 10.16 39.33 -10.98
N ARG A 800 11.21 38.58 -11.36
CA ARG A 800 11.53 38.29 -12.76
C ARG A 800 10.50 37.37 -13.44
N MET A 801 10.07 36.26 -12.84
CA MET A 801 9.05 35.40 -13.46
C MET A 801 7.72 36.13 -13.70
N LEU A 802 7.37 37.10 -12.85
CA LEU A 802 6.22 37.98 -13.08
C LEU A 802 6.49 39.07 -14.15
N LYS A 803 7.72 39.60 -14.25
CA LYS A 803 8.07 40.67 -15.22
C LYS A 803 8.51 40.18 -16.61
N GLU A 804 9.05 38.97 -16.71
CA GLU A 804 9.42 38.29 -17.96
C GLU A 804 8.28 37.37 -18.44
N GLY A 805 7.49 36.82 -17.51
CA GLY A 805 6.45 35.83 -17.82
C GLY A 805 5.21 36.36 -18.53
N ASP A 806 4.74 37.59 -18.27
CA ASP A 806 3.51 38.10 -18.91
C ASP A 806 3.58 38.06 -20.44
N GLY A 807 4.76 38.31 -21.03
CA GLY A 807 4.97 38.20 -22.47
C GLY A 807 5.09 36.75 -22.96
N ASP A 808 5.92 35.94 -22.30
CA ASP A 808 6.23 34.57 -22.75
C ASP A 808 5.07 33.59 -22.49
N TYR A 809 4.36 33.69 -21.37
CA TYR A 809 3.17 32.86 -21.11
C TYR A 809 2.03 33.22 -22.07
N GLU A 810 1.79 34.51 -22.35
CA GLU A 810 0.77 34.90 -23.34
C GLU A 810 1.20 34.48 -24.76
N ALA A 811 2.49 34.53 -25.09
CA ALA A 811 3.00 34.00 -26.37
C ALA A 811 2.80 32.49 -26.51
N ILE A 812 3.04 31.71 -25.44
CA ILE A 812 2.79 30.27 -25.37
C ILE A 812 1.29 29.98 -25.55
N PHE A 813 0.39 30.69 -24.84
CA PHE A 813 -1.06 30.55 -25.04
C PHE A 813 -1.53 30.96 -26.45
N ARG A 814 -0.97 32.03 -27.03
CA ARG A 814 -1.24 32.46 -28.41
C ARG A 814 -0.67 31.48 -29.45
N GLN A 815 0.31 30.65 -29.08
CA GLN A 815 0.80 29.55 -29.91
C GLN A 815 -0.16 28.35 -29.86
N PHE A 816 -0.67 27.97 -28.68
CA PHE A 816 -1.69 26.91 -28.54
C PHE A 816 -2.93 27.20 -29.40
N ALA A 817 -3.42 28.45 -29.39
CA ALA A 817 -4.58 28.85 -30.16
C ALA A 817 -4.44 28.75 -31.70
N ARG A 818 -3.25 28.43 -32.23
CA ARG A 818 -2.96 28.42 -33.68
C ARG A 818 -2.92 27.04 -34.33
N SER A 819 -2.76 25.95 -33.58
CA SER A 819 -2.69 24.59 -34.15
C SER A 819 -3.11 23.50 -33.16
N PRO A 820 -4.42 23.19 -33.04
CA PRO A 820 -4.89 22.10 -32.18
C PRO A 820 -4.30 20.75 -32.62
N LEU A 821 -3.89 19.92 -31.66
CA LEU A 821 -3.17 18.68 -31.96
C LEU A 821 -3.98 17.71 -32.83
N GLY A 822 -5.29 17.60 -32.59
CA GLY A 822 -6.22 16.73 -33.31
C GLY A 822 -6.60 17.17 -34.74
N SER A 823 -5.90 18.13 -35.36
CA SER A 823 -6.23 18.58 -36.72
C SER A 823 -6.20 17.44 -37.76
N ALA A 824 -7.26 17.36 -38.59
CA ALA A 824 -7.39 16.32 -39.62
C ALA A 824 -6.21 16.30 -40.62
N GLN A 825 -5.56 17.45 -40.85
CA GLN A 825 -4.34 17.53 -41.66
C GLN A 825 -3.18 16.75 -41.03
N ARG A 826 -2.95 16.88 -39.72
CA ARG A 826 -1.88 16.17 -38.99
C ARG A 826 -2.16 14.67 -38.89
N LEU A 827 -3.42 14.27 -38.69
CA LEU A 827 -3.86 12.87 -38.78
C LEU A 827 -3.52 12.27 -40.16
N ASN A 828 -3.90 12.95 -41.24
CA ASN A 828 -3.66 12.46 -42.60
C ASN A 828 -2.17 12.31 -42.94
N GLU A 829 -1.31 13.20 -42.44
CA GLU A 829 0.14 13.13 -42.70
C GLU A 829 0.83 12.02 -41.90
N LEU A 830 0.43 11.82 -40.63
CA LEU A 830 0.90 10.67 -39.84
C LEU A 830 0.47 9.34 -40.47
N LEU A 831 -0.79 9.23 -40.93
CA LEU A 831 -1.27 8.03 -41.63
C LEU A 831 -0.55 7.79 -42.97
N ARG A 832 -0.11 8.83 -43.69
CA ARG A 832 0.74 8.68 -44.90
C ARG A 832 2.09 8.04 -44.62
N THR A 833 2.65 8.27 -43.42
CA THR A 833 3.93 7.68 -43.02
C THR A 833 3.80 6.18 -42.73
N VAL A 834 2.65 5.77 -42.18
CA VAL A 834 2.37 4.39 -41.78
C VAL A 834 1.94 3.55 -42.99
N ARG A 835 2.91 3.18 -43.82
CA ARG A 835 2.70 2.30 -44.99
C ARG A 835 2.58 0.84 -44.57
N GLY A 836 1.36 0.32 -44.49
CA GLY A 836 1.11 -1.11 -44.27
C GLY A 836 -0.32 -1.55 -44.58
N SER A 837 -0.46 -2.50 -45.52
CA SER A 837 -1.66 -3.30 -45.85
C SER A 837 -3.05 -2.64 -45.69
N HIS A 838 -3.67 -2.28 -46.82
CA HIS A 838 -5.13 -2.05 -46.95
C HIS A 838 -5.94 -3.37 -46.88
N GLY A 839 -5.53 -4.33 -46.07
CA GLY A 839 -6.27 -5.57 -45.82
C GLY A 839 -7.10 -5.43 -44.55
N VAL A 840 -8.25 -6.11 -44.51
CA VAL A 840 -9.08 -6.20 -43.29
C VAL A 840 -8.21 -6.70 -42.13
N PRO A 841 -8.07 -5.95 -41.02
CA PRO A 841 -7.20 -6.34 -39.93
C PRO A 841 -7.83 -7.49 -39.13
N THR A 842 -7.06 -8.54 -38.86
CA THR A 842 -7.51 -9.66 -38.00
C THR A 842 -7.73 -9.24 -36.53
N SER A 843 -7.20 -8.09 -36.13
CA SER A 843 -7.49 -7.44 -34.85
C SER A 843 -7.20 -5.94 -34.95
N LEU A 844 -8.11 -5.09 -34.45
CA LEU A 844 -7.88 -3.64 -34.31
C LEU A 844 -6.63 -3.29 -33.48
N MET A 845 -6.18 -4.19 -32.60
CA MET A 845 -4.90 -4.01 -31.88
C MET A 845 -3.69 -3.91 -32.79
N ARG A 846 -3.68 -4.67 -33.89
CA ARG A 846 -2.56 -4.76 -34.84
C ARG A 846 -2.76 -3.86 -36.05
N ASP A 847 -3.93 -3.23 -36.16
CA ASP A 847 -4.23 -2.26 -37.19
C ASP A 847 -3.48 -0.94 -36.94
N PRO A 848 -2.53 -0.56 -37.82
CA PRO A 848 -1.74 0.65 -37.63
C PRO A 848 -2.58 1.94 -37.62
N MET A 849 -3.72 1.94 -38.33
CA MET A 849 -4.62 3.10 -38.35
C MET A 849 -5.30 3.30 -36.98
N SER A 850 -5.83 2.24 -36.39
CA SER A 850 -6.42 2.29 -35.03
C SER A 850 -5.39 2.72 -33.97
N GLN A 851 -4.15 2.22 -34.05
CA GLN A 851 -3.05 2.63 -33.15
C GLN A 851 -2.77 4.14 -33.23
N VAL A 852 -2.64 4.70 -34.44
CA VAL A 852 -2.37 6.14 -34.66
C VAL A 852 -3.57 7.02 -34.26
N CYS A 853 -4.80 6.61 -34.60
CA CYS A 853 -6.01 7.33 -34.21
C CYS A 853 -6.13 7.42 -32.67
N THR A 854 -5.97 6.29 -31.99
CA THR A 854 -6.01 6.20 -30.52
C THR A 854 -4.92 7.05 -29.88
N PHE A 855 -3.70 7.01 -30.42
CA PHE A 855 -2.61 7.84 -29.92
C PHE A 855 -2.92 9.34 -30.02
N LEU A 856 -3.51 9.77 -31.14
CA LEU A 856 -3.85 11.18 -31.39
C LEU A 856 -5.02 11.70 -30.56
N ASP A 857 -6.04 10.87 -30.29
CA ASP A 857 -7.13 11.19 -29.36
C ASP A 857 -6.59 11.55 -27.96
N ASN A 858 -5.77 10.65 -27.42
CA ASN A 858 -5.17 10.84 -26.11
C ASN A 858 -4.18 12.01 -26.08
N ALA A 859 -3.41 12.24 -27.15
CA ALA A 859 -2.53 13.40 -27.28
C ALA A 859 -3.31 14.74 -27.34
N SER A 860 -4.41 14.80 -28.09
CA SER A 860 -5.28 15.99 -28.19
C SER A 860 -5.96 16.30 -26.85
N THR A 861 -6.34 15.26 -26.09
CA THR A 861 -6.84 15.50 -24.73
C THR A 861 -5.73 15.92 -23.77
N LEU A 862 -4.51 15.41 -23.93
CA LEU A 862 -3.37 15.79 -23.08
C LEU A 862 -3.10 17.31 -23.15
N GLU A 863 -3.09 17.88 -24.36
CA GLU A 863 -3.09 19.35 -24.59
C GLU A 863 -4.23 20.03 -23.81
N THR A 864 -5.46 19.53 -23.93
CA THR A 864 -6.63 20.08 -23.24
C THR A 864 -6.51 20.03 -21.70
N VAL A 865 -5.96 18.95 -21.13
CA VAL A 865 -5.70 18.83 -19.68
C VAL A 865 -4.63 19.82 -19.23
N VAL A 866 -3.53 19.93 -19.97
CA VAL A 866 -2.42 20.84 -19.66
C VAL A 866 -2.89 22.31 -19.73
N ILE A 867 -3.64 22.69 -20.76
CA ILE A 867 -4.26 24.02 -20.88
C ILE A 867 -5.25 24.27 -19.72
N GLY A 868 -6.07 23.27 -19.38
CA GLY A 868 -7.00 23.35 -18.26
C GLY A 868 -6.32 23.56 -16.91
N VAL A 869 -5.14 22.96 -16.69
CA VAL A 869 -4.32 23.17 -15.50
C VAL A 869 -3.76 24.60 -15.47
N ALA A 870 -3.17 25.07 -16.58
CA ALA A 870 -2.65 26.42 -16.69
C ALA A 870 -3.73 27.48 -16.41
N HIS A 871 -4.92 27.33 -17.00
CA HIS A 871 -6.06 28.21 -16.74
C HIS A 871 -6.48 28.18 -15.26
N ARG A 872 -6.59 27.00 -14.65
CA ARG A 872 -6.97 26.88 -13.23
C ARG A 872 -5.96 27.57 -12.29
N ILE A 873 -4.66 27.46 -12.58
CA ILE A 873 -3.61 28.17 -11.84
C ILE A 873 -3.77 29.68 -11.97
N LEU A 874 -3.99 30.19 -13.19
CA LEU A 874 -4.18 31.63 -13.46
C LEU A 874 -5.48 32.23 -12.87
N THR A 875 -6.46 31.39 -12.51
CA THR A 875 -7.73 31.83 -11.89
C THR A 875 -7.76 31.80 -10.34
N GLN A 876 -6.64 31.48 -9.68
CA GLN A 876 -6.52 31.34 -8.22
C GLN A 876 -5.58 32.38 -7.58
#